data_AF-A0A9D1F031-F1
#
_entry.id   AF-A0A9D1F031-F1
#
_cell.length_a   1.000
_cell.length_b   1.000
_cell.length_c   1.000
_cell.angle_alpha   90.00
_cell.angle_beta   90.00
_cell.angle_gamma   90.00
#
_symmetry.space_group_name_H-M   'P 1'
#
loop_
_entity.id
_entity.type
_entity.pdbx_description
1 polymer ?
#
loop_
_entity_poly.entity_id
_entity_poly.type
_entity_poly.pdbx_seq_one_letter_code
_entity_poly.pdbx_strand_id
1 'polypeptide(L)'
;MKKNSHSRTILLLLLISFIVSLFGGCGKTEMRYEGPGYGVGAYQSIDELAALKNDIIFEQQSSYDRDGGNADGFGLVLPDGSNDSGEPTGEESAIRRVLLDVQSPGVVYRMWFTNFGEVPNLRIYVDGDKVVDMDVAELTSGKHYPFVAPFVQDKTQSSGGMVCYLPIVFSKSIKIIGSGNFYYNIDYHLYPADAELEPFKMDMDISKASKILEEVSADPKYKSDNKYLKDSFSLAPQSKKEIMLSGKRSISSIEMKISDIEAVCSDRTEYEDGGIKMSAGSSVSFVMKAKDAKFLTGRFALLSETQRAKVYVNGNKVSDLSVRKRRADGFEWKDNIYFENFNIELPAASTSGRDEITVQFVAESDIYLYRFWTKNGDLIIDDYDLGDSNADKAHNLTKKGSVASSVQTAEYDPNSLLSDAEKESIFKDEDFLNNIYIKIYFDKKEKPNVEAPISSFFGFGNFGPYKTLTLMTGLKEDGTMYCYYPMPFISDCRIEIENRNLSAADSVEITVGHKPFEGDMDDYGYFSTQYSEYISETDSMLRPKEYFNILTTEGAGHLVGVTLSMTGDYFGDTSRYYLEGDEVGYIDGKMSHTLHGTGTEDFFNGGWYFNNGTQVNALYGNPVHNYRDGMDRTVMVRSLVADYITFRDGIELVMEHGGANNRTDSNVYVLSYYYHNDRAQMKETDSFSVVDSNEVNTHNYVMSSGETLPFTGTLEALYSKRSYSTNFNYVKDYSQFEITIDSSNKGVILRRFMDASLLEQAALVYVDGQEVGIWNERQRAALGFVRWEDYFIPAKYTQGKNKITIKLKNLMNEDGNSVA
;
A
#
# COMPACT_ATOMS: atom_id res chain seq x y z
N MET A 1 -17.29 74.51 35.14
CA MET A 1 -16.86 75.74 34.44
C MET A 1 -16.61 75.42 32.97
N LYS A 2 -17.22 76.23 32.08
CA LYS A 2 -16.93 76.54 30.66
C LYS A 2 -16.32 75.50 29.68
N LYS A 3 -17.05 75.40 28.54
CA LYS A 3 -16.77 74.91 27.18
C LYS A 3 -15.39 75.23 26.57
N ASN A 4 -14.87 74.30 25.74
CA ASN A 4 -14.51 74.40 24.30
C ASN A 4 -13.70 73.14 23.89
N SER A 5 -14.09 72.24 22.95
CA SER A 5 -14.19 72.29 21.47
C SER A 5 -12.83 72.63 20.80
N HIS A 6 -12.18 71.87 19.89
CA HIS A 6 -12.57 70.89 18.84
C HIS A 6 -11.35 70.01 18.42
N SER A 7 -11.56 68.73 18.05
CA SER A 7 -11.28 68.16 16.69
C SER A 7 -11.00 66.63 16.70
N ARG A 8 -11.88 65.90 15.98
CA ARG A 8 -11.83 64.58 15.29
C ARG A 8 -10.57 63.71 15.52
N THR A 9 -10.68 62.40 15.82
CA THR A 9 -11.01 61.31 14.84
C THR A 9 -11.17 59.93 15.54
N ILE A 10 -12.36 59.31 15.39
CA ILE A 10 -12.70 57.87 15.15
C ILE A 10 -12.11 56.77 16.11
N LEU A 11 -12.87 56.15 17.03
CA LEU A 11 -13.74 54.92 16.93
C LEU A 11 -12.93 53.63 17.30
N LEU A 12 -13.35 52.61 18.07
CA LEU A 12 -14.63 52.13 18.62
C LEU A 12 -14.40 51.23 19.86
N LEU A 13 -15.34 51.32 20.79
CA LEU A 13 -15.77 50.53 21.95
C LEU A 13 -15.12 49.17 22.37
N LEU A 14 -14.73 49.17 23.65
CA LEU A 14 -14.90 48.10 24.64
C LEU A 14 -16.18 48.40 25.47
N LEU A 15 -17.12 47.46 25.63
CA LEU A 15 -18.08 47.45 26.77
C LEU A 15 -18.80 46.07 26.89
N ILE A 16 -18.45 45.28 27.92
CA ILE A 16 -19.27 44.90 29.10
C ILE A 16 -20.28 43.74 28.90
N SER A 17 -19.87 42.58 29.43
CA SER A 17 -20.44 41.84 30.59
C SER A 17 -21.89 41.30 30.61
N PHE A 18 -21.94 39.97 30.84
CA PHE A 18 -22.82 39.21 31.75
C PHE A 18 -24.12 38.53 31.25
N ILE A 19 -24.02 37.17 31.22
CA ILE A 19 -24.99 36.11 31.54
C ILE A 19 -26.31 36.01 30.76
N VAL A 20 -26.39 34.98 29.91
CA VAL A 20 -27.51 34.02 29.89
C VAL A 20 -26.95 32.61 29.67
N SER A 21 -27.10 31.76 30.67
CA SER A 21 -27.05 30.30 30.59
C SER A 21 -28.33 29.75 29.94
N LEU A 22 -28.19 28.59 29.29
CA LEU A 22 -29.20 27.58 28.96
C LEU A 22 -29.93 27.66 27.60
N PHE A 23 -29.81 26.52 26.91
CA PHE A 23 -30.54 25.98 25.75
C PHE A 23 -30.24 26.54 24.36
N GLY A 24 -29.82 25.62 23.47
CA GLY A 24 -29.94 25.81 22.03
C GLY A 24 -28.76 25.41 21.16
N GLY A 25 -27.82 24.58 21.64
CA GLY A 25 -26.92 23.86 20.74
C GLY A 25 -27.71 22.82 19.97
N CYS A 26 -28.36 23.23 18.87
CA CYS A 26 -28.94 22.32 17.89
C CYS A 26 -27.78 21.49 17.34
N GLY A 27 -27.54 20.32 17.92
CA GLY A 27 -26.69 19.31 17.31
C GLY A 27 -27.26 19.09 15.92
N LYS A 28 -26.47 19.39 14.89
CA LYS A 28 -26.76 18.82 13.57
C LYS A 28 -26.64 17.33 13.79
N THR A 29 -27.77 16.63 13.81
CA THR A 29 -27.80 15.19 13.64
C THR A 29 -27.06 14.90 12.35
N GLU A 30 -25.86 14.35 12.48
CA GLU A 30 -25.19 13.70 11.37
C GLU A 30 -26.19 12.65 10.84
N MET A 31 -26.33 12.52 9.53
CA MET A 31 -27.23 11.51 8.95
C MET A 31 -26.37 10.39 8.38
N ARG A 32 -26.83 9.15 8.58
CA ARG A 32 -26.21 7.97 7.95
C ARG A 32 -26.22 8.15 6.43
N TYR A 33 -25.15 7.73 5.77
CA TYR A 33 -25.11 7.70 4.32
C TYR A 33 -26.09 6.63 3.81
N GLU A 34 -27.02 7.03 2.95
CA GLU A 34 -28.03 6.16 2.32
C GLU A 34 -27.84 6.06 0.80
N GLY A 35 -26.75 6.62 0.27
CA GLY A 35 -26.44 6.55 -1.15
C GLY A 35 -25.89 5.18 -1.57
N PRO A 36 -25.58 5.00 -2.86
CA PRO A 36 -25.01 3.75 -3.36
C PRO A 36 -23.67 3.44 -2.67
N GLY A 37 -23.48 2.20 -2.22
CA GLY A 37 -22.25 1.72 -1.56
C GLY A 37 -21.12 1.33 -2.53
N TYR A 38 -21.06 1.96 -3.71
CA TYR A 38 -20.03 1.75 -4.73
C TYR A 38 -19.40 3.09 -5.12
N GLY A 39 -18.28 3.05 -5.85
CA GLY A 39 -17.56 4.25 -6.28
C GLY A 39 -17.13 5.07 -5.07
N VAL A 40 -17.26 6.40 -5.12
CA VAL A 40 -16.97 7.27 -3.96
C VAL A 40 -17.91 7.06 -2.77
N GLY A 41 -19.06 6.42 -3.00
CA GLY A 41 -19.98 6.05 -1.94
C GLY A 41 -19.44 4.93 -1.03
N ALA A 42 -18.53 4.08 -1.54
CA ALA A 42 -17.91 3.01 -0.77
C ALA A 42 -17.16 3.54 0.48
N TYR A 43 -16.47 4.68 0.35
CA TYR A 43 -15.81 5.36 1.48
C TYR A 43 -16.78 5.94 2.50
N GLN A 44 -18.04 6.17 2.13
CA GLN A 44 -19.09 6.72 3.01
C GLN A 44 -19.92 5.61 3.67
N SER A 45 -19.82 4.37 3.20
CA SER A 45 -20.55 3.20 3.70
C SER A 45 -19.66 2.24 4.51
N ILE A 46 -18.62 2.73 5.20
CA ILE A 46 -17.68 1.90 5.98
C ILE A 46 -18.39 1.10 7.09
N ASP A 47 -19.54 1.57 7.58
CA ASP A 47 -20.41 0.81 8.49
C ASP A 47 -20.92 -0.53 7.92
N GLU A 48 -21.01 -0.62 6.59
CA GLU A 48 -21.45 -1.82 5.85
C GLU A 48 -20.27 -2.68 5.36
N LEU A 49 -19.04 -2.36 5.80
CA LEU A 49 -17.86 -3.10 5.37
C LEU A 49 -17.94 -4.57 5.78
N ALA A 50 -18.67 -4.90 6.86
CA ALA A 50 -18.87 -6.28 7.30
C ALA A 50 -19.88 -7.08 6.45
N ALA A 51 -20.70 -6.43 5.62
CA ALA A 51 -21.67 -7.12 4.77
C ALA A 51 -20.95 -7.88 3.65
N LEU A 52 -21.32 -9.13 3.41
CA LEU A 52 -20.73 -9.97 2.36
C LEU A 52 -20.98 -9.39 0.97
N LYS A 53 -20.00 -9.54 0.08
CA LYS A 53 -19.98 -8.98 -1.28
C LYS A 53 -20.04 -10.09 -2.33
N ASN A 54 -20.99 -11.02 -2.16
CA ASN A 54 -21.03 -12.30 -2.89
C ASN A 54 -21.32 -12.15 -4.39
N ASP A 55 -21.85 -11.02 -4.82
CA ASP A 55 -22.19 -10.67 -6.19
C ASP A 55 -21.12 -9.81 -6.89
N ILE A 56 -20.03 -9.49 -6.19
CA ILE A 56 -18.90 -8.73 -6.73
C ILE A 56 -17.75 -9.69 -7.01
N ILE A 57 -17.08 -9.49 -8.16
CA ILE A 57 -15.84 -10.19 -8.50
C ILE A 57 -14.68 -9.20 -8.47
N PHE A 58 -13.69 -9.45 -7.60
CA PHE A 58 -12.39 -8.80 -7.66
C PHE A 58 -11.51 -9.44 -8.73
N GLU A 59 -10.80 -8.60 -9.50
CA GLU A 59 -9.72 -8.97 -10.42
C GLU A 59 -8.62 -7.88 -10.36
N GLN A 60 -7.40 -8.26 -10.70
CA GLN A 60 -6.29 -7.32 -10.91
C GLN A 60 -5.68 -7.52 -12.30
N GLN A 61 -5.35 -6.40 -12.94
CA GLN A 61 -4.52 -6.37 -14.13
C GLN A 61 -3.23 -5.63 -13.84
N SER A 62 -2.08 -6.28 -14.06
CA SER A 62 -0.77 -5.65 -13.82
C SER A 62 0.21 -5.88 -14.97
N SER A 63 1.42 -5.38 -14.79
CA SER A 63 2.55 -5.56 -15.69
C SER A 63 3.45 -6.76 -15.37
N TYR A 64 3.02 -7.69 -14.50
CA TYR A 64 3.80 -8.87 -14.11
C TYR A 64 4.42 -9.64 -15.29
N ASP A 65 5.54 -10.29 -15.01
CA ASP A 65 6.22 -11.21 -15.92
C ASP A 65 5.40 -12.49 -16.11
N ARG A 66 4.86 -12.67 -17.32
CA ARG A 66 3.99 -13.80 -17.67
C ARG A 66 4.70 -15.17 -17.63
N ASP A 67 6.03 -15.19 -17.72
CA ASP A 67 6.80 -16.43 -17.54
C ASP A 67 7.04 -16.76 -16.06
N GLY A 68 6.70 -15.83 -15.17
CA GLY A 68 6.88 -15.92 -13.73
C GLY A 68 8.33 -15.67 -13.30
N GLY A 69 9.05 -14.84 -14.05
CA GLY A 69 10.32 -14.24 -13.66
C GLY A 69 10.08 -12.91 -12.93
N ASN A 70 11.07 -12.01 -13.01
CA ASN A 70 11.06 -10.68 -12.37
C ASN A 70 11.26 -9.56 -13.41
N ALA A 71 10.86 -9.81 -14.66
CA ALA A 71 10.93 -8.85 -15.76
C ALA A 71 9.62 -8.06 -15.90
N ASP A 72 9.07 -7.67 -14.76
CA ASP A 72 7.81 -6.94 -14.66
C ASP A 72 7.94 -5.63 -15.45
N GLY A 73 6.92 -5.25 -16.23
CA GLY A 73 6.94 -4.04 -17.06
C GLY A 73 7.48 -4.17 -18.49
N PHE A 74 8.29 -5.18 -18.81
CA PHE A 74 9.00 -5.27 -20.11
C PHE A 74 8.33 -6.17 -21.17
N GLY A 75 7.30 -6.92 -20.80
CA GLY A 75 6.63 -7.87 -21.71
C GLY A 75 7.50 -9.09 -22.02
N LEU A 76 6.89 -10.13 -22.61
CA LEU A 76 7.61 -11.35 -22.99
C LEU A 76 8.51 -11.06 -24.19
N VAL A 77 9.76 -11.50 -24.17
CA VAL A 77 10.58 -11.54 -25.40
C VAL A 77 10.28 -12.85 -26.12
N LEU A 78 9.64 -12.76 -27.29
CA LEU A 78 9.32 -13.90 -28.15
C LEU A 78 10.60 -14.64 -28.58
N PRO A 79 10.52 -15.95 -28.90
CA PRO A 79 11.68 -16.75 -29.32
C PRO A 79 12.42 -16.23 -30.55
N ASP A 80 11.76 -15.40 -31.37
CA ASP A 80 12.35 -14.74 -32.55
C ASP A 80 13.06 -13.41 -32.21
N GLY A 81 13.12 -13.04 -30.93
CA GLY A 81 13.72 -11.82 -30.42
C GLY A 81 12.83 -10.58 -30.55
N SER A 82 11.59 -10.73 -31.03
CA SER A 82 10.60 -9.64 -30.97
C SER A 82 10.00 -9.55 -29.57
N ASN A 83 9.61 -8.36 -29.14
CA ASN A 83 8.92 -8.19 -27.86
C ASN A 83 7.40 -8.42 -28.08
N ASP A 84 6.83 -9.40 -27.37
CA ASP A 84 5.40 -9.73 -27.32
C ASP A 84 4.56 -8.60 -26.68
N SER A 85 5.21 -7.57 -26.14
CA SER A 85 4.56 -6.32 -25.77
C SER A 85 3.96 -5.57 -26.99
N GLY A 86 4.10 -6.10 -28.21
CA GLY A 86 3.68 -5.40 -29.43
C GLY A 86 4.49 -4.12 -29.67
N GLU A 87 5.72 -4.10 -29.17
CA GLU A 87 6.63 -2.97 -29.28
C GLU A 87 7.12 -2.80 -30.73
N PRO A 88 6.93 -1.63 -31.36
CA PRO A 88 7.68 -1.31 -32.55
C PRO A 88 9.17 -1.29 -32.20
N THR A 89 9.97 -2.05 -32.93
CA THR A 89 11.44 -1.95 -32.87
C THR A 89 11.86 -0.61 -33.47
N GLY A 90 12.12 0.40 -32.64
CA GLY A 90 12.64 1.69 -33.07
C GLY A 90 12.39 2.83 -32.08
N GLU A 91 13.36 3.73 -31.94
CA GLU A 91 13.37 4.87 -30.99
C GLU A 91 12.34 5.99 -31.28
N GLU A 92 11.33 5.80 -32.14
CA GLU A 92 10.42 6.89 -32.51
C GLU A 92 8.93 6.47 -32.52
N SER A 93 8.28 6.63 -31.35
CA SER A 93 6.86 6.98 -31.10
C SER A 93 6.31 6.20 -29.88
N ALA A 94 5.71 6.90 -28.92
CA ALA A 94 5.27 6.35 -27.64
C ALA A 94 4.47 5.04 -27.81
N ILE A 95 5.05 3.92 -27.36
CA ILE A 95 4.46 2.57 -27.36
C ILE A 95 3.09 2.66 -26.71
N ARG A 96 1.99 2.39 -27.43
CA ARG A 96 0.62 2.39 -26.85
C ARG A 96 0.23 0.98 -26.43
N ARG A 97 -0.19 0.79 -25.17
CA ARG A 97 -0.58 -0.49 -24.58
C ARG A 97 -1.99 -0.39 -24.03
N VAL A 98 -2.84 -1.38 -24.31
CA VAL A 98 -4.12 -1.56 -23.61
C VAL A 98 -3.81 -2.16 -22.25
N LEU A 99 -4.05 -1.40 -21.18
CA LEU A 99 -3.80 -1.81 -19.81
C LEU A 99 -5.01 -2.52 -19.21
N LEU A 100 -6.23 -2.18 -19.66
CA LEU A 100 -7.49 -2.81 -19.26
C LEU A 100 -8.51 -2.62 -20.39
N ASP A 101 -9.27 -3.65 -20.75
CA ASP A 101 -10.43 -3.58 -21.65
C ASP A 101 -11.50 -4.57 -21.17
N VAL A 102 -12.57 -4.05 -20.58
CA VAL A 102 -13.64 -4.82 -19.94
C VAL A 102 -14.98 -4.33 -20.47
N GLN A 103 -15.88 -5.25 -20.81
CA GLN A 103 -17.23 -5.00 -21.33
C GLN A 103 -18.32 -5.50 -20.37
N SER A 104 -18.21 -5.11 -19.10
CA SER A 104 -19.15 -5.44 -18.01
C SER A 104 -19.30 -4.22 -17.09
N PRO A 105 -20.41 -4.05 -16.34
CA PRO A 105 -20.48 -3.05 -15.28
C PRO A 105 -19.39 -3.28 -14.22
N GLY A 106 -18.77 -2.20 -13.74
CA GLY A 106 -17.70 -2.31 -12.77
C GLY A 106 -17.16 -0.99 -12.23
N VAL A 107 -16.15 -1.10 -11.36
CA VAL A 107 -15.43 0.02 -10.78
C VAL A 107 -13.94 -0.30 -10.70
N VAL A 108 -13.09 0.56 -11.26
CA VAL A 108 -11.66 0.56 -10.93
C VAL A 108 -11.48 1.34 -9.64
N TYR A 109 -10.97 0.68 -8.59
CA TYR A 109 -10.79 1.30 -7.27
C TYR A 109 -9.36 1.73 -6.99
N ARG A 110 -8.38 1.10 -7.65
CA ARG A 110 -6.97 1.45 -7.48
C ARG A 110 -6.25 1.31 -8.81
N MET A 111 -5.45 2.34 -9.11
CA MET A 111 -4.39 2.27 -10.11
C MET A 111 -3.08 2.70 -9.45
N TRP A 112 -2.04 1.92 -9.66
CA TRP A 112 -0.69 2.19 -9.22
C TRP A 112 0.25 2.13 -10.44
N PHE A 113 1.28 2.99 -10.44
CA PHE A 113 2.29 3.04 -11.49
C PHE A 113 3.67 3.39 -10.94
N THR A 114 4.73 2.92 -11.59
CA THR A 114 6.08 3.51 -11.51
C THR A 114 6.76 3.43 -12.86
N ASN A 115 7.85 4.16 -13.11
CA ASN A 115 8.42 4.24 -14.46
C ASN A 115 9.95 4.39 -14.50
N PHE A 116 10.53 3.87 -15.60
CA PHE A 116 11.89 4.21 -16.03
C PHE A 116 11.81 5.29 -17.11
N GLY A 117 12.38 6.47 -16.85
CA GLY A 117 12.50 7.51 -17.88
C GLY A 117 11.22 8.33 -18.09
N GLU A 118 10.65 8.31 -19.29
CA GLU A 118 9.51 9.16 -19.65
C GLU A 118 8.23 8.77 -18.89
N VAL A 119 7.48 9.78 -18.45
CA VAL A 119 6.21 9.59 -17.74
C VAL A 119 5.15 9.14 -18.74
N PRO A 120 4.40 8.06 -18.45
CA PRO A 120 3.44 7.56 -19.40
C PRO A 120 2.21 8.47 -19.53
N ASN A 121 1.65 8.52 -20.72
CA ASN A 121 0.37 9.16 -20.98
C ASN A 121 -0.78 8.16 -20.83
N LEU A 122 -1.83 8.52 -20.11
CA LEU A 122 -2.98 7.66 -19.83
C LEU A 122 -4.24 8.20 -20.53
N ARG A 123 -4.94 7.30 -21.23
CA ARG A 123 -6.27 7.54 -21.78
C ARG A 123 -7.25 6.56 -21.19
N ILE A 124 -8.31 7.07 -20.58
CA ILE A 124 -9.38 6.26 -20.00
C ILE A 124 -10.66 6.56 -20.78
N TYR A 125 -11.27 5.51 -21.31
CA TYR A 125 -12.58 5.53 -21.93
C TYR A 125 -13.55 4.81 -21.00
N VAL A 126 -14.63 5.50 -20.63
CA VAL A 126 -15.74 4.95 -19.83
C VAL A 126 -16.96 4.92 -20.71
N ASP A 127 -17.55 3.74 -20.90
CA ASP A 127 -18.74 3.50 -21.72
C ASP A 127 -18.62 4.05 -23.16
N GLY A 128 -17.39 4.09 -23.68
CA GLY A 128 -17.05 4.61 -25.01
C GLY A 128 -16.59 6.08 -25.04
N ASP A 129 -16.84 6.84 -23.98
CA ASP A 129 -16.46 8.25 -23.88
C ASP A 129 -15.05 8.40 -23.28
N LYS A 130 -14.18 9.17 -23.95
CA LYS A 130 -12.85 9.48 -23.42
C LYS A 130 -12.97 10.50 -22.28
N VAL A 131 -12.78 10.05 -21.05
CA VAL A 131 -12.90 10.88 -19.84
C VAL A 131 -11.55 11.39 -19.32
N VAL A 132 -10.46 10.70 -19.63
CA VAL A 132 -9.08 11.09 -19.24
C VAL A 132 -8.17 11.03 -20.47
N ASP A 133 -7.30 12.03 -20.63
CA ASP A 133 -6.20 12.09 -21.61
C ASP A 133 -5.11 13.01 -21.05
N MET A 134 -4.28 12.48 -20.16
CA MET A 134 -3.23 13.24 -19.46
C MET A 134 -2.08 12.33 -19.02
N ASP A 135 -0.94 12.90 -18.68
CA ASP A 135 0.21 12.14 -18.19
C ASP A 135 -0.04 11.61 -16.77
N VAL A 136 0.49 10.43 -16.42
CA VAL A 136 0.27 9.81 -15.10
C VAL A 136 0.77 10.71 -13.97
N ALA A 137 1.87 11.45 -14.18
CA ALA A 137 2.34 12.44 -13.22
C ALA A 137 1.37 13.64 -13.08
N GLU A 138 0.65 14.02 -14.14
CA GLU A 138 -0.37 15.08 -14.09
C GLU A 138 -1.61 14.57 -13.35
N LEU A 139 -2.08 13.37 -13.69
CA LEU A 139 -3.21 12.70 -13.04
C LEU A 139 -2.99 12.54 -11.54
N THR A 140 -1.76 12.16 -11.14
CA THR A 140 -1.44 11.89 -9.74
C THR A 140 -0.92 13.11 -8.97
N SER A 141 -0.75 14.25 -9.63
CA SER A 141 -0.23 15.49 -9.01
C SER A 141 -1.14 16.12 -7.95
N GLY A 142 -2.42 15.72 -7.92
CA GLY A 142 -3.43 16.33 -7.07
C GLY A 142 -3.92 17.72 -7.52
N LYS A 143 -3.56 18.17 -8.73
CA LYS A 143 -3.87 19.53 -9.24
C LYS A 143 -5.09 19.60 -10.14
N HIS A 144 -5.67 18.47 -10.53
CA HIS A 144 -6.72 18.40 -11.53
C HIS A 144 -7.97 17.76 -10.95
N TYR A 145 -9.01 18.55 -10.67
CA TYR A 145 -10.29 18.00 -10.20
C TYR A 145 -10.89 17.01 -11.23
N PRO A 146 -11.41 15.84 -10.81
CA PRO A 146 -11.57 15.35 -9.42
C PRO A 146 -10.37 14.56 -8.86
N PHE A 147 -9.29 14.41 -9.63
CA PHE A 147 -8.02 13.79 -9.23
C PHE A 147 -7.21 14.70 -8.29
N VAL A 148 -7.68 14.79 -7.05
CA VAL A 148 -7.07 15.59 -5.98
C VAL A 148 -6.77 14.74 -4.76
N ALA A 149 -5.88 15.21 -3.90
CA ALA A 149 -5.67 14.59 -2.59
C ALA A 149 -7.01 14.53 -1.81
N PRO A 150 -7.22 13.50 -0.97
CA PRO A 150 -6.29 12.40 -0.67
C PRO A 150 -6.36 11.21 -1.64
N PHE A 151 -7.15 11.28 -2.72
CA PHE A 151 -7.34 10.14 -3.64
C PHE A 151 -6.16 9.86 -4.55
N VAL A 152 -5.33 10.86 -4.84
CA VAL A 152 -4.15 10.67 -5.69
C VAL A 152 -2.88 11.13 -4.99
N GLN A 153 -1.78 10.47 -5.31
CA GLN A 153 -0.45 10.82 -4.81
C GLN A 153 0.60 10.65 -5.90
N ASP A 154 1.49 11.64 -6.03
CA ASP A 154 2.67 11.53 -6.87
C ASP A 154 3.79 10.72 -6.20
N LYS A 155 4.86 10.44 -6.95
CA LYS A 155 6.02 9.67 -6.48
C LYS A 155 6.77 10.25 -5.29
N THR A 156 6.64 11.55 -5.03
CA THR A 156 7.22 12.15 -3.84
C THR A 156 6.35 11.86 -2.62
N GLN A 157 5.03 11.94 -2.79
CA GLN A 157 4.04 11.73 -1.73
C GLN A 157 3.73 10.26 -1.42
N SER A 158 4.00 9.36 -2.38
CA SER A 158 3.82 7.90 -2.27
C SER A 158 5.15 7.13 -2.25
N SER A 159 6.30 7.81 -2.16
CA SER A 159 7.61 7.19 -2.02
C SER A 159 7.90 6.19 -3.15
N GLY A 160 7.96 6.74 -4.36
CA GLY A 160 8.34 6.05 -5.59
C GLY A 160 7.18 5.67 -6.51
N GLY A 161 5.97 5.51 -5.98
CA GLY A 161 4.77 5.16 -6.75
C GLY A 161 3.95 6.37 -7.24
N MET A 162 3.10 6.17 -8.24
CA MET A 162 2.09 7.13 -8.68
C MET A 162 0.74 6.47 -8.52
N VAL A 163 -0.10 7.02 -7.64
CA VAL A 163 -1.24 6.28 -7.08
C VAL A 163 -2.54 7.02 -7.32
N CYS A 164 -3.59 6.28 -7.69
CA CYS A 164 -4.95 6.78 -7.82
C CYS A 164 -5.95 5.81 -7.18
N TYR A 165 -6.56 6.25 -6.08
CA TYR A 165 -7.69 5.63 -5.39
C TYR A 165 -9.04 6.29 -5.72
N LEU A 166 -9.07 7.27 -6.63
CA LEU A 166 -10.34 7.84 -7.07
C LEU A 166 -11.11 6.78 -7.88
N PRO A 167 -12.32 6.37 -7.46
CA PRO A 167 -13.03 5.29 -8.14
C PRO A 167 -13.51 5.70 -9.54
N ILE A 168 -13.18 4.89 -10.55
CA ILE A 168 -13.64 5.08 -11.93
C ILE A 168 -14.75 4.06 -12.20
N VAL A 169 -16.01 4.51 -12.07
CA VAL A 169 -17.20 3.69 -12.30
C VAL A 169 -17.50 3.62 -13.80
N PHE A 170 -17.83 2.42 -14.30
CA PHE A 170 -18.26 2.18 -15.68
C PHE A 170 -19.53 1.32 -15.70
N SER A 171 -20.54 1.74 -16.46
CA SER A 171 -21.85 1.07 -16.48
C SER A 171 -21.94 -0.04 -17.53
N LYS A 172 -21.05 -0.01 -18.52
CA LYS A 172 -21.02 -0.94 -19.65
C LYS A 172 -19.61 -1.40 -19.98
N SER A 173 -18.64 -0.48 -19.99
CA SER A 173 -17.28 -0.81 -20.37
C SER A 173 -16.24 0.20 -19.91
N ILE A 174 -15.01 -0.28 -19.75
CA ILE A 174 -13.83 0.56 -19.55
C ILE A 174 -12.72 0.11 -20.49
N LYS A 175 -12.00 1.09 -21.05
CA LYS A 175 -10.75 0.87 -21.76
C LYS A 175 -9.69 1.84 -21.27
N ILE A 176 -8.59 1.31 -20.76
CA ILE A 176 -7.44 2.08 -20.29
C ILE A 176 -6.27 1.83 -21.25
N ILE A 177 -5.71 2.90 -21.78
CA ILE A 177 -4.55 2.86 -22.70
C ILE A 177 -3.44 3.69 -22.07
N GLY A 178 -2.28 3.07 -21.87
CA GLY A 178 -1.07 3.76 -21.44
C GLY A 178 -0.05 3.86 -22.58
N SER A 179 0.85 4.83 -22.52
CA SER A 179 2.00 4.86 -23.43
C SER A 179 3.32 5.22 -22.79
N GLY A 180 4.37 4.42 -23.03
CA GLY A 180 5.70 4.57 -22.41
C GLY A 180 6.20 3.26 -21.76
N ASN A 181 7.31 3.35 -21.03
CA ASN A 181 7.90 2.24 -20.26
C ASN A 181 7.63 2.42 -18.77
N PHE A 182 6.73 1.60 -18.23
CA PHE A 182 6.25 1.73 -16.86
C PHE A 182 5.68 0.40 -16.36
N TYR A 183 5.62 0.29 -15.03
CA TYR A 183 4.92 -0.76 -14.29
C TYR A 183 3.55 -0.26 -13.91
N TYR A 184 2.59 -1.15 -13.77
CA TYR A 184 1.26 -0.79 -13.31
C TYR A 184 0.55 -1.95 -12.63
N ASN A 185 -0.32 -1.64 -11.66
CA ASN A 185 -1.31 -2.55 -11.07
C ASN A 185 -2.65 -1.83 -11.07
N ILE A 186 -3.70 -2.48 -11.58
CA ILE A 186 -5.06 -1.95 -11.67
C ILE A 186 -6.00 -2.96 -10.99
N ASP A 187 -6.53 -2.58 -9.83
CA ASP A 187 -7.45 -3.40 -9.06
C ASP A 187 -8.89 -2.93 -9.33
N TYR A 188 -9.77 -3.86 -9.70
CA TYR A 188 -11.14 -3.53 -10.08
C TYR A 188 -12.16 -4.57 -9.62
N HIS A 189 -13.39 -4.10 -9.46
CA HIS A 189 -14.55 -4.91 -9.13
C HIS A 189 -15.49 -4.99 -10.33
N LEU A 190 -15.86 -6.20 -10.71
CA LEU A 190 -16.93 -6.47 -11.66
C LEU A 190 -18.23 -6.72 -10.90
N TYR A 191 -19.28 -6.07 -11.37
CA TYR A 191 -20.64 -6.19 -10.84
C TYR A 191 -21.46 -7.10 -11.76
N PRO A 192 -22.61 -7.60 -11.31
CA PRO A 192 -23.51 -8.38 -12.16
C PRO A 192 -23.84 -7.64 -13.46
N ALA A 193 -24.00 -8.36 -14.57
CA ALA A 193 -24.22 -7.78 -15.90
C ALA A 193 -25.44 -6.85 -16.01
N ASP A 194 -26.35 -6.90 -15.04
CA ASP A 194 -27.54 -6.06 -14.93
C ASP A 194 -27.46 -4.96 -13.87
N ALA A 195 -26.28 -4.74 -13.27
CA ALA A 195 -26.07 -3.68 -12.32
C ALA A 195 -26.28 -2.31 -12.98
N GLU A 196 -27.06 -1.47 -12.32
CA GLU A 196 -27.31 -0.09 -12.73
C GLU A 196 -26.33 0.84 -12.00
N LEU A 197 -25.18 1.08 -12.63
CA LEU A 197 -24.13 1.94 -12.10
C LEU A 197 -24.15 3.31 -12.79
N GLU A 198 -23.97 4.38 -12.00
CA GLU A 198 -23.77 5.73 -12.53
C GLU A 198 -22.31 5.89 -12.99
N PRO A 199 -22.04 6.07 -14.30
CA PRO A 199 -20.67 6.13 -14.80
C PRO A 199 -19.92 7.37 -14.32
N PHE A 200 -18.60 7.25 -14.30
CA PHE A 200 -17.68 8.31 -13.89
C PHE A 200 -17.91 9.62 -14.65
N LYS A 201 -17.84 10.74 -13.93
CA LYS A 201 -17.95 12.09 -14.48
C LYS A 201 -16.89 12.98 -13.86
N MET A 202 -16.29 13.85 -14.66
CA MET A 202 -15.27 14.80 -14.21
C MET A 202 -15.80 15.85 -13.20
N ASP A 203 -17.12 16.04 -13.11
CA ASP A 203 -17.78 16.95 -12.18
C ASP A 203 -18.41 16.25 -10.96
N MET A 204 -18.08 14.97 -10.72
CA MET A 204 -18.57 14.21 -9.56
C MET A 204 -18.24 14.90 -8.23
N ASP A 205 -19.12 14.78 -7.22
CA ASP A 205 -18.85 15.31 -5.87
C ASP A 205 -18.08 14.29 -5.02
N ILE A 206 -16.86 14.66 -4.65
CA ILE A 206 -15.97 13.83 -3.82
C ILE A 206 -15.85 14.34 -2.38
N SER A 207 -16.47 15.48 -2.04
CA SER A 207 -16.18 16.26 -0.83
C SER A 207 -16.34 15.48 0.47
N LYS A 208 -17.40 14.67 0.60
CA LYS A 208 -17.64 13.84 1.79
C LYS A 208 -16.60 12.73 1.94
N ALA A 209 -16.26 12.07 0.84
CA ALA A 209 -15.28 11.00 0.85
C ALA A 209 -13.86 11.55 1.11
N SER A 210 -13.50 12.70 0.51
CA SER A 210 -12.25 13.41 0.84
C SER A 210 -12.15 13.69 2.33
N LYS A 211 -13.20 14.24 2.93
CA LYS A 211 -13.22 14.55 4.37
C LYS A 211 -12.99 13.31 5.24
N ILE A 212 -13.62 12.19 4.90
CA ILE A 212 -13.43 10.91 5.62
C ILE A 212 -11.96 10.48 5.55
N LEU A 213 -11.37 10.54 4.35
CA LEU A 213 -9.97 10.14 4.14
C LEU A 213 -8.96 11.13 4.74
N GLU A 214 -9.32 12.38 4.98
CA GLU A 214 -8.46 13.36 5.66
C GLU A 214 -8.47 13.20 7.20
N GLU A 215 -9.57 12.67 7.78
CA GLU A 215 -9.77 12.58 9.24
C GLU A 215 -9.27 11.25 9.86
N VAL A 216 -8.06 10.80 9.49
CA VAL A 216 -7.49 9.48 9.85
C VAL A 216 -7.32 9.20 11.35
N SER A 217 -7.33 10.22 12.21
CA SER A 217 -7.17 10.05 13.67
C SER A 217 -8.48 9.76 14.42
N ALA A 218 -9.61 9.66 13.71
CA ALA A 218 -10.92 9.47 14.29
C ALA A 218 -11.68 8.34 13.58
N ASP A 219 -12.58 7.69 14.31
CA ASP A 219 -13.45 6.68 13.71
C ASP A 219 -14.21 7.27 12.50
N PRO A 220 -14.07 6.72 11.28
CA PRO A 220 -14.63 7.29 10.05
C PRO A 220 -16.12 6.98 9.87
N LYS A 221 -16.68 6.14 10.75
CA LYS A 221 -18.06 5.64 10.65
C LYS A 221 -19.06 6.55 11.34
N TYR A 222 -20.35 6.30 11.08
CA TYR A 222 -21.45 6.99 11.73
C TYR A 222 -21.56 6.65 13.23
N LYS A 223 -21.54 7.68 14.10
CA LYS A 223 -21.35 7.52 15.56
C LYS A 223 -22.59 7.72 16.44
N SER A 224 -23.74 8.15 15.92
CA SER A 224 -24.82 8.66 16.79
C SER A 224 -25.35 7.65 17.82
N ASP A 225 -25.20 6.35 17.54
CA ASP A 225 -25.77 5.26 18.35
C ASP A 225 -24.71 4.47 19.13
N ASN A 226 -23.43 4.90 19.06
CA ASN A 226 -22.35 4.23 19.75
C ASN A 226 -22.43 4.45 21.27
N LYS A 227 -22.26 3.34 22.00
CA LYS A 227 -21.98 3.32 23.44
C LYS A 227 -20.53 2.90 23.63
N TYR A 228 -19.92 3.35 24.72
CA TYR A 228 -18.51 3.10 25.01
C TYR A 228 -18.36 2.35 26.33
N LEU A 229 -17.75 1.18 26.29
CA LEU A 229 -17.26 0.46 27.45
C LEU A 229 -15.81 0.89 27.69
N LYS A 230 -15.50 1.39 28.88
CA LYS A 230 -14.13 1.79 29.28
C LYS A 230 -13.67 0.92 30.43
N ASP A 231 -12.44 0.42 30.35
CA ASP A 231 -11.78 -0.30 31.44
C ASP A 231 -10.32 0.15 31.58
N SER A 232 -9.79 0.05 32.80
CA SER A 232 -8.39 0.35 33.11
C SER A 232 -7.87 -0.67 34.12
N PHE A 233 -6.72 -1.27 33.83
CA PHE A 233 -6.17 -2.38 34.61
C PHE A 233 -4.65 -2.48 34.45
N SER A 234 -3.99 -3.10 35.43
CA SER A 234 -2.62 -3.61 35.24
C SER A 234 -2.69 -5.06 34.78
N LEU A 235 -1.79 -5.45 33.88
CA LEU A 235 -1.72 -6.80 33.34
C LEU A 235 -0.43 -7.47 33.82
N ALA A 236 -0.56 -8.40 34.76
CA ALA A 236 0.59 -9.11 35.33
C ALA A 236 1.33 -9.95 34.26
N PRO A 237 2.59 -10.33 34.49
CA PRO A 237 3.32 -11.24 33.61
C PRO A 237 2.53 -12.54 33.39
N GLN A 238 2.55 -13.07 32.17
CA GLN A 238 1.90 -14.34 31.81
C GLN A 238 0.43 -14.43 32.23
N SER A 239 -0.29 -13.31 32.18
CA SER A 239 -1.68 -13.22 32.59
C SER A 239 -2.55 -12.61 31.50
N LYS A 240 -3.86 -12.71 31.68
CA LYS A 240 -4.83 -12.17 30.73
C LYS A 240 -5.96 -11.42 31.43
N LYS A 241 -6.55 -10.47 30.70
CA LYS A 241 -7.74 -9.72 31.10
C LYS A 241 -8.83 -9.96 30.06
N GLU A 242 -10.04 -10.28 30.52
CA GLU A 242 -11.21 -10.47 29.67
C GLU A 242 -12.18 -9.29 29.81
N ILE A 243 -12.75 -8.88 28.68
CA ILE A 243 -13.75 -7.82 28.55
C ILE A 243 -14.93 -8.42 27.77
N MET A 244 -16.12 -8.35 28.36
CA MET A 244 -17.31 -9.01 27.85
C MET A 244 -18.34 -7.99 27.34
N LEU A 245 -18.89 -8.26 26.17
CA LEU A 245 -20.06 -7.59 25.61
C LEU A 245 -21.11 -8.64 25.29
N SER A 246 -22.36 -8.37 25.66
CA SER A 246 -23.48 -9.30 25.43
C SER A 246 -24.60 -8.65 24.63
N GLY A 247 -25.41 -9.50 24.00
CA GLY A 247 -26.48 -9.15 23.08
C GLY A 247 -26.02 -9.04 21.64
N LYS A 248 -26.99 -8.94 20.73
CA LYS A 248 -26.76 -8.69 19.30
C LYS A 248 -26.24 -7.26 19.09
N ARG A 249 -24.96 -7.12 18.78
CA ARG A 249 -24.26 -5.82 18.69
C ARG A 249 -23.20 -5.85 17.58
N SER A 250 -22.64 -4.69 17.30
CA SER A 250 -21.43 -4.54 16.50
C SER A 250 -20.44 -3.68 17.27
N ILE A 251 -19.19 -4.14 17.40
CA ILE A 251 -18.08 -3.28 17.85
C ILE A 251 -17.82 -2.28 16.72
N SER A 252 -17.78 -1.00 17.06
CA SER A 252 -17.47 0.08 16.12
C SER A 252 -16.02 0.54 16.23
N SER A 253 -15.41 0.41 17.41
CA SER A 253 -14.04 0.85 17.66
C SER A 253 -13.41 0.11 18.85
N ILE A 254 -12.11 -0.12 18.77
CA ILE A 254 -11.27 -0.51 19.91
C ILE A 254 -10.13 0.50 19.98
N GLU A 255 -10.02 1.21 21.08
CA GLU A 255 -8.88 2.08 21.38
C GLU A 255 -8.17 1.57 22.63
N MET A 256 -6.84 1.51 22.61
CA MET A 256 -6.02 1.00 23.69
C MET A 256 -4.83 1.92 23.93
N LYS A 257 -4.45 2.11 25.20
CA LYS A 257 -3.25 2.86 25.58
C LYS A 257 -2.53 2.14 26.72
N ILE A 258 -1.21 2.06 26.63
CA ILE A 258 -0.35 1.60 27.72
C ILE A 258 0.44 2.83 28.19
N SER A 259 0.35 3.15 29.47
CA SER A 259 0.72 4.51 29.96
C SER A 259 2.18 4.90 29.71
N ASP A 260 3.09 3.92 29.68
CA ASP A 260 4.53 4.15 29.47
C ASP A 260 4.96 4.06 28.00
N ILE A 261 4.01 3.90 27.06
CA ILE A 261 4.29 3.79 25.62
C ILE A 261 3.84 5.07 24.92
N GLU A 262 4.79 5.75 24.28
CA GLU A 262 4.56 6.87 23.38
C GLU A 262 4.97 6.49 21.96
N ALA A 263 4.41 7.19 20.96
CA ALA A 263 4.77 6.91 19.58
C ALA A 263 6.06 7.64 19.19
N VAL A 264 6.97 6.93 18.53
CA VAL A 264 8.14 7.51 17.89
C VAL A 264 7.68 8.31 16.67
N CYS A 265 8.05 9.58 16.62
CA CYS A 265 7.80 10.44 15.48
C CYS A 265 9.11 10.71 14.74
N SER A 266 9.19 10.32 13.47
CA SER A 266 10.36 10.61 12.65
C SER A 266 10.51 12.11 12.43
N ASP A 267 11.67 12.67 12.74
CA ASP A 267 12.03 14.03 12.36
C ASP A 267 12.40 14.07 10.88
N ARG A 268 11.54 14.71 10.08
CA ARG A 268 11.69 14.92 8.63
C ARG A 268 11.93 16.39 8.30
N THR A 269 12.46 17.17 9.24
CA THR A 269 12.72 18.59 9.05
C THR A 269 13.72 18.82 7.91
N GLU A 270 13.33 19.65 6.94
CA GLU A 270 14.23 20.17 5.90
C GLU A 270 15.03 21.35 6.44
N TYR A 271 16.35 21.32 6.23
CA TYR A 271 17.26 22.40 6.56
C TYR A 271 17.70 23.08 5.26
N GLU A 272 17.73 24.41 5.23
CA GLU A 272 18.38 25.19 4.17
C GLU A 272 19.68 25.78 4.72
N ASP A 273 20.82 25.29 4.23
CA ASP A 273 22.12 25.76 4.66
C ASP A 273 22.89 26.43 3.52
N GLY A 274 23.50 27.57 3.85
CA GLY A 274 24.61 28.11 3.10
C GLY A 274 25.85 27.24 3.28
N GLY A 275 26.71 27.22 2.27
CA GLY A 275 27.91 26.40 2.27
C GLY A 275 28.89 26.80 1.18
N ILE A 276 29.89 25.95 0.98
CA ILE A 276 30.85 26.10 -0.10
C ILE A 276 31.00 24.79 -0.87
N LYS A 277 31.21 24.92 -2.19
CA LYS A 277 31.75 23.89 -3.05
C LYS A 277 33.24 24.16 -3.28
N MET A 278 34.09 23.20 -2.99
CA MET A 278 35.53 23.25 -3.27
C MET A 278 35.87 22.27 -4.40
N SER A 279 36.59 22.74 -5.42
CA SER A 279 37.16 21.82 -6.43
C SER A 279 38.46 21.20 -5.94
N ALA A 280 38.80 20.02 -6.47
CA ALA A 280 40.07 19.34 -6.19
C ALA A 280 41.29 20.30 -6.26
N GLY A 281 42.17 20.25 -5.26
CA GLY A 281 43.33 21.13 -5.12
C GLY A 281 43.06 22.47 -4.44
N SER A 282 41.80 22.80 -4.13
CA SER A 282 41.43 24.00 -3.38
C SER A 282 41.53 23.76 -1.86
N SER A 283 41.67 24.83 -1.08
CA SER A 283 41.68 24.74 0.38
C SER A 283 40.88 25.86 1.03
N VAL A 284 40.31 25.55 2.19
CA VAL A 284 39.74 26.55 3.10
C VAL A 284 40.35 26.41 4.49
N SER A 285 40.48 27.52 5.20
CA SER A 285 40.92 27.51 6.58
C SER A 285 40.14 28.53 7.39
N PHE A 286 39.76 28.14 8.61
CA PHE A 286 38.97 28.93 9.54
C PHE A 286 39.40 28.61 10.98
N VAL A 287 39.03 29.48 11.91
CA VAL A 287 39.33 29.35 13.34
C VAL A 287 38.07 28.89 14.06
N MET A 288 38.20 27.91 14.95
CA MET A 288 37.13 27.43 15.83
C MET A 288 37.59 27.54 17.28
N LYS A 289 36.70 27.93 18.20
CA LYS A 289 36.93 27.71 19.63
C LYS A 289 36.94 26.22 19.91
N ALA A 290 37.90 25.74 20.69
CA ALA A 290 38.09 24.31 20.87
C ALA A 290 38.67 23.95 22.24
N LYS A 291 38.51 24.83 23.22
CA LYS A 291 38.88 24.54 24.61
C LYS A 291 38.12 23.30 25.07
N ASP A 292 38.88 22.26 25.42
CA ASP A 292 38.37 20.94 25.84
C ASP A 292 37.56 20.19 24.76
N ALA A 293 37.59 20.63 23.50
CA ALA A 293 36.96 19.91 22.40
C ALA A 293 37.68 18.61 22.08
N LYS A 294 36.91 17.55 21.83
CA LYS A 294 37.38 16.22 21.41
C LYS A 294 37.08 15.91 19.96
N PHE A 295 36.05 16.54 19.39
CA PHE A 295 35.63 16.29 18.02
C PHE A 295 35.44 17.59 17.25
N LEU A 296 35.77 17.55 15.97
CA LEU A 296 35.27 18.47 14.95
C LEU A 296 34.20 17.72 14.14
N THR A 297 32.95 18.15 14.26
CA THR A 297 31.84 17.66 13.46
C THR A 297 31.64 18.58 12.27
N GLY A 298 31.42 18.05 11.07
CA GLY A 298 31.09 18.84 9.89
C GLY A 298 29.88 18.27 9.15
N ARG A 299 29.01 19.16 8.69
CA ARG A 299 27.85 18.86 7.84
C ARG A 299 28.24 18.90 6.37
N PHE A 300 27.85 17.87 5.63
CA PHE A 300 28.06 17.75 4.20
C PHE A 300 26.80 17.23 3.50
N ALA A 301 26.77 17.36 2.18
CA ALA A 301 25.75 16.76 1.33
C ALA A 301 26.36 15.59 0.55
N LEU A 302 25.68 14.44 0.49
CA LEU A 302 26.12 13.33 -0.37
C LEU A 302 26.06 13.74 -1.85
N LEU A 303 27.01 13.26 -2.67
CA LEU A 303 27.07 13.50 -4.13
C LEU A 303 27.10 12.19 -4.92
N SER A 304 26.91 12.27 -6.23
CA SER A 304 27.09 11.13 -7.14
C SER A 304 28.52 10.56 -7.17
N GLU A 305 29.51 11.33 -6.69
CA GLU A 305 30.92 10.96 -6.64
C GLU A 305 31.46 10.99 -5.21
N THR A 306 32.47 10.16 -4.94
CA THR A 306 33.14 10.11 -3.64
C THR A 306 33.87 11.43 -3.36
N GLN A 307 33.62 12.03 -2.20
CA GLN A 307 34.22 13.30 -1.79
C GLN A 307 35.39 13.04 -0.83
N ARG A 308 36.54 13.68 -1.07
CA ARG A 308 37.76 13.47 -0.28
C ARG A 308 38.44 14.78 0.06
N ALA A 309 38.95 14.88 1.29
CA ALA A 309 39.75 16.01 1.72
C ALA A 309 40.78 15.62 2.80
N LYS A 310 41.95 16.26 2.77
CA LYS A 310 42.90 16.20 3.89
C LYS A 310 42.53 17.28 4.90
N VAL A 311 42.47 16.89 6.18
CA VAL A 311 42.11 17.79 7.28
C VAL A 311 43.31 18.03 8.17
N TYR A 312 43.61 19.31 8.39
CA TYR A 312 44.71 19.77 9.22
C TYR A 312 44.18 20.61 10.37
N VAL A 313 44.77 20.44 11.54
CA VAL A 313 44.52 21.28 12.71
C VAL A 313 45.84 21.86 13.19
N ASN A 314 45.92 23.18 13.26
CA ASN A 314 47.12 23.93 13.61
C ASN A 314 48.34 23.54 12.74
N GLY A 315 48.10 23.23 11.46
CA GLY A 315 49.12 22.83 10.49
C GLY A 315 49.50 21.34 10.51
N ASN A 316 49.02 20.54 11.46
CA ASN A 316 49.27 19.10 11.50
C ASN A 316 48.11 18.33 10.88
N LYS A 317 48.39 17.32 10.04
CA LYS A 317 47.34 16.48 9.44
C LYS A 317 46.71 15.61 10.54
N VAL A 318 45.38 15.66 10.66
CA VAL A 318 44.63 14.89 11.68
C VAL A 318 43.69 13.85 11.06
N SER A 319 43.26 14.02 9.81
CA SER A 319 42.38 13.07 9.14
C SER A 319 42.52 13.13 7.61
N ASP A 320 42.28 11.99 6.96
CA ASP A 320 42.00 11.89 5.52
C ASP A 320 40.48 11.63 5.39
N LEU A 321 39.69 12.70 5.26
CA LEU A 321 38.23 12.62 5.16
C LEU A 321 37.86 11.96 3.84
N SER A 322 37.03 10.92 3.90
CA SER A 322 36.40 10.29 2.75
C SER A 322 34.92 10.13 3.03
N VAL A 323 34.10 10.75 2.17
CA VAL A 323 32.66 10.65 2.17
C VAL A 323 32.25 9.83 0.94
N ARG A 324 31.43 8.80 1.15
CA ARG A 324 30.96 7.93 0.07
C ARG A 324 30.17 8.71 -0.98
N LYS A 325 30.10 8.16 -2.20
CA LYS A 325 29.09 8.58 -3.17
C LYS A 325 27.71 8.04 -2.80
N ARG A 326 26.65 8.67 -3.33
CA ARG A 326 25.31 8.08 -3.43
C ARG A 326 25.39 6.80 -4.26
N ARG A 327 24.62 5.77 -3.94
CA ARG A 327 24.41 4.66 -4.89
C ARG A 327 23.51 5.18 -6.02
N ALA A 328 23.81 4.76 -7.25
CA ALA A 328 23.24 5.33 -8.47
C ALA A 328 22.15 4.44 -9.09
N ASP A 329 21.77 3.38 -8.39
CA ASP A 329 21.02 2.24 -8.91
C ASP A 329 19.54 2.24 -8.46
N GLY A 330 19.11 3.18 -7.61
CA GLY A 330 17.71 3.31 -7.19
C GLY A 330 17.27 2.32 -6.10
N PHE A 331 18.22 1.60 -5.49
CA PHE A 331 17.98 0.56 -4.48
C PHE A 331 18.25 1.05 -3.03
N GLU A 332 18.68 2.29 -2.81
CA GLU A 332 18.86 2.85 -1.45
C GLU A 332 17.64 3.68 -1.01
N TRP A 333 17.43 3.75 0.31
CA TRP A 333 16.46 4.64 0.92
C TRP A 333 16.80 6.12 0.62
N LYS A 334 16.15 6.63 -0.42
CA LYS A 334 16.09 8.01 -0.92
C LYS A 334 17.24 8.54 -1.75
N ASP A 335 16.96 8.68 -3.06
CA ASP A 335 17.82 9.21 -4.13
C ASP A 335 18.05 10.75 -4.05
N ASN A 336 17.41 11.43 -3.09
CA ASN A 336 17.52 12.87 -2.86
C ASN A 336 18.79 13.25 -2.08
N ILE A 337 19.12 14.55 -2.07
CA ILE A 337 20.25 15.08 -1.31
C ILE A 337 19.91 15.07 0.18
N TYR A 338 20.76 14.46 0.99
CA TYR A 338 20.68 14.48 2.45
C TYR A 338 21.85 15.23 3.07
N PHE A 339 21.58 15.81 4.23
CA PHE A 339 22.64 16.17 5.15
C PHE A 339 23.08 14.95 5.97
N GLU A 340 24.38 14.81 6.07
CA GLU A 340 25.03 13.90 7.00
C GLU A 340 26.11 14.67 7.76
N ASN A 341 26.50 14.12 8.90
CA ASN A 341 27.57 14.67 9.72
C ASN A 341 28.76 13.69 9.70
N PHE A 342 29.97 14.20 9.46
CA PHE A 342 31.19 13.48 9.76
C PHE A 342 31.77 13.95 11.10
N ASN A 343 32.48 13.07 11.79
CA ASN A 343 33.22 13.40 13.00
C ASN A 343 34.71 13.15 12.79
N ILE A 344 35.53 14.13 13.17
CA ILE A 344 36.99 14.04 13.18
C ILE A 344 37.43 14.16 14.63
N GLU A 345 38.08 13.13 15.16
CA GLU A 345 38.69 13.19 16.48
C GLU A 345 39.83 14.22 16.46
N LEU A 346 39.80 15.13 17.42
CA LEU A 346 40.83 16.15 17.62
C LEU A 346 41.89 15.59 18.57
N PRO A 347 43.13 15.37 18.11
CA PRO A 347 44.20 14.89 18.99
C PRO A 347 44.40 15.87 20.15
N ALA A 348 44.63 15.37 21.37
CA ALA A 348 44.86 16.22 22.54
C ALA A 348 46.01 17.22 22.33
N ALA A 349 47.04 16.86 21.54
CA ALA A 349 48.15 17.75 21.19
C ALA A 349 47.71 18.98 20.35
N SER A 350 46.56 18.89 19.68
CA SER A 350 45.98 19.95 18.85
C SER A 350 45.12 20.94 19.65
N THR A 351 44.57 20.53 20.80
CA THR A 351 43.62 21.33 21.61
C THR A 351 44.15 21.70 23.01
N SER A 352 45.12 20.95 23.56
CA SER A 352 45.62 21.17 24.92
C SER A 352 46.24 22.55 25.11
N GLY A 353 45.73 23.30 26.08
CA GLY A 353 46.18 24.65 26.44
C GLY A 353 45.82 25.74 25.42
N ARG A 354 44.91 25.47 24.47
CA ARG A 354 44.46 26.42 23.45
C ARG A 354 42.98 26.72 23.61
N ASP A 355 42.61 28.00 23.53
CA ASP A 355 41.20 28.41 23.48
C ASP A 355 40.62 28.25 22.05
N GLU A 356 41.47 28.39 21.03
CA GLU A 356 41.11 28.32 19.61
C GLU A 356 42.07 27.42 18.83
N ILE A 357 41.56 26.82 17.75
CA ILE A 357 42.33 26.05 16.78
C ILE A 357 42.08 26.56 15.37
N THR A 358 43.09 26.48 14.51
CA THR A 358 42.94 26.71 13.07
C THR A 358 42.69 25.38 12.37
N VAL A 359 41.53 25.24 11.74
CA VAL A 359 41.16 24.08 10.92
C VAL A 359 41.44 24.42 9.45
N GLN A 360 41.97 23.45 8.70
CA GLN A 360 42.15 23.58 7.26
C GLN A 360 41.70 22.30 6.56
N PHE A 361 40.85 22.47 5.54
CA PHE A 361 40.48 21.41 4.60
C PHE A 361 41.21 21.64 3.28
N VAL A 362 41.82 20.59 2.74
CA VAL A 362 42.44 20.57 1.41
C VAL A 362 41.72 19.52 0.58
N ALA A 363 40.94 19.96 -0.41
CA ALA A 363 40.10 19.10 -1.24
C ALA A 363 40.95 18.22 -2.16
N GLU A 364 40.69 16.91 -2.15
CA GLU A 364 41.29 15.92 -3.05
C GLU A 364 40.33 15.50 -4.18
N SER A 365 39.02 15.73 -4.00
CA SER A 365 37.99 15.73 -5.04
C SER A 365 37.04 16.91 -4.82
N ASP A 366 36.03 17.08 -5.68
CA ASP A 366 34.96 18.03 -5.42
C ASP A 366 34.27 17.69 -4.09
N ILE A 367 34.10 18.68 -3.21
CA ILE A 367 33.49 18.50 -1.89
C ILE A 367 32.60 19.68 -1.50
N TYR A 368 31.49 19.39 -0.84
CA TYR A 368 30.59 20.40 -0.27
C TYR A 368 30.65 20.38 1.26
N LEU A 369 30.73 21.57 1.86
CA LEU A 369 30.81 21.78 3.30
C LEU A 369 29.84 22.90 3.69
N TYR A 370 29.03 22.68 4.73
CA TYR A 370 27.93 23.58 5.09
C TYR A 370 28.02 24.13 6.51
N ARG A 371 28.35 23.31 7.50
CA ARG A 371 28.37 23.75 8.90
C ARG A 371 29.37 22.96 9.73
N PHE A 372 29.93 23.56 10.77
CA PHE A 372 30.93 22.94 11.63
C PHE A 372 30.66 23.15 13.11
N TRP A 373 31.01 22.16 13.92
CA TRP A 373 30.97 22.25 15.37
C TRP A 373 32.23 21.68 15.97
N THR A 374 32.74 22.32 17.02
CA THR A 374 33.66 21.65 17.95
C THR A 374 32.86 21.13 19.14
N LYS A 375 33.05 19.86 19.51
CA LYS A 375 32.24 19.19 20.54
C LYS A 375 33.08 18.45 21.57
N ASN A 376 32.53 18.29 22.77
CA ASN A 376 33.00 17.36 23.80
C ASN A 376 31.80 16.55 24.34
N GLY A 377 31.61 15.33 23.84
CA GLY A 377 30.32 14.65 23.96
C GLY A 377 29.25 15.46 23.21
N ASP A 378 28.08 15.64 23.83
CA ASP A 378 26.97 16.41 23.24
C ASP A 378 27.12 17.93 23.39
N LEU A 379 28.09 18.38 24.19
CA LEU A 379 28.35 19.81 24.38
C LEU A 379 28.99 20.41 23.13
N ILE A 380 28.27 21.34 22.49
CA ILE A 380 28.78 22.20 21.42
C ILE A 380 29.59 23.35 22.05
N ILE A 381 30.86 23.46 21.68
CA ILE A 381 31.81 24.49 22.16
C ILE A 381 31.83 25.69 21.22
N ASP A 382 31.74 25.44 19.92
CA ASP A 382 31.59 26.46 18.88
C ASP A 382 30.70 25.91 17.76
N ASP A 383 29.97 26.80 17.11
CA ASP A 383 29.06 26.50 16.01
C ASP A 383 29.31 27.50 14.88
N TYR A 384 29.70 26.96 13.73
CA TYR A 384 30.08 27.72 12.57
C TYR A 384 29.21 27.36 11.36
N ASP A 385 28.24 28.22 11.10
CA ASP A 385 27.41 28.24 9.88
C ASP A 385 28.22 28.78 8.68
N LEU A 386 28.82 27.88 7.90
CA LEU A 386 29.77 28.23 6.85
C LEU A 386 29.03 28.74 5.62
N GLY A 387 29.37 29.94 5.15
CA GLY A 387 28.65 30.59 4.04
C GLY A 387 27.73 31.72 4.52
N ASP A 388 27.43 31.80 5.82
CA ASP A 388 26.90 33.03 6.41
C ASP A 388 28.00 34.10 6.49
N SER A 389 27.72 35.30 5.97
CA SER A 389 28.72 36.36 5.84
C SER A 389 29.22 36.92 7.16
N ASN A 390 28.45 36.80 8.25
CA ASN A 390 28.88 37.26 9.57
C ASN A 390 29.68 36.16 10.28
N ALA A 391 29.22 34.92 10.19
CA ALA A 391 29.91 33.76 10.73
C ALA A 391 31.28 33.54 10.03
N ASP A 392 31.35 33.66 8.70
CA ASP A 392 32.58 33.57 7.91
C ASP A 392 33.64 34.57 8.40
N LYS A 393 33.21 35.80 8.75
CA LYS A 393 34.10 36.83 9.31
C LYS A 393 34.50 36.52 10.74
N ALA A 394 33.57 36.06 11.56
CA ALA A 394 33.84 35.71 12.97
C ALA A 394 34.85 34.56 13.09
N HIS A 395 34.83 33.60 12.15
CA HIS A 395 35.73 32.45 12.13
C HIS A 395 36.96 32.65 11.21
N ASN A 396 37.24 33.89 10.78
CA ASN A 396 38.39 34.24 9.94
C ASN A 396 38.57 33.34 8.71
N LEU A 397 37.48 33.06 7.99
CA LEU A 397 37.51 32.18 6.83
C LEU A 397 38.46 32.69 5.73
N THR A 398 39.36 31.82 5.30
CA THR A 398 40.25 32.02 4.16
C THR A 398 40.00 30.94 3.11
N LYS A 399 39.96 31.35 1.83
CA LYS A 399 39.70 30.48 0.69
C LYS A 399 40.88 30.55 -0.27
N LYS A 400 41.34 29.41 -0.80
CA LYS A 400 42.41 29.32 -1.80
C LYS A 400 42.00 28.35 -2.90
N GLY A 401 42.19 28.74 -4.16
CA GLY A 401 41.78 27.93 -5.32
C GLY A 401 40.34 28.20 -5.74
N SER A 402 39.68 27.19 -6.30
CA SER A 402 38.30 27.27 -6.79
C SER A 402 37.32 26.90 -5.68
N VAL A 403 36.77 27.93 -5.04
CA VAL A 403 35.76 27.80 -3.98
C VAL A 403 34.56 28.67 -4.35
N ALA A 404 33.40 28.04 -4.53
CA ALA A 404 32.14 28.71 -4.85
C ALA A 404 31.16 28.57 -3.68
N SER A 405 30.25 29.53 -3.52
CA SER A 405 29.12 29.37 -2.59
C SER A 405 28.18 28.27 -3.08
N SER A 406 27.60 27.55 -2.14
CA SER A 406 26.56 26.55 -2.36
C SER A 406 25.41 26.80 -1.39
N VAL A 407 24.19 26.52 -1.81
CA VAL A 407 23.02 26.48 -0.92
C VAL A 407 22.36 25.14 -1.15
N GLN A 408 21.99 24.45 -0.07
CA GLN A 408 21.33 23.17 -0.15
C GLN A 408 20.15 23.13 0.82
N THR A 409 19.01 22.69 0.30
CA THR A 409 17.85 22.29 1.12
C THR A 409 17.80 20.78 1.17
N ALA A 410 17.87 20.20 2.36
CA ALA A 410 17.90 18.75 2.55
C ALA A 410 17.45 18.35 3.97
N GLU A 411 16.90 17.14 4.10
CA GLU A 411 16.65 16.50 5.40
C GLU A 411 17.92 15.79 5.92
N TYR A 412 17.89 15.31 7.16
CA TYR A 412 18.77 14.24 7.64
C TYR A 412 18.09 12.88 7.46
N ASP A 413 18.87 11.79 7.47
CA ASP A 413 18.29 10.48 7.75
C ASP A 413 17.73 10.46 9.19
N PRO A 414 16.42 10.26 9.39
CA PRO A 414 15.81 10.22 10.72
C PRO A 414 16.45 9.18 11.65
N ASN A 415 16.96 8.07 11.11
CA ASN A 415 17.65 7.05 11.89
C ASN A 415 19.01 7.54 12.44
N SER A 416 19.63 8.50 11.75
CA SER A 416 20.88 9.15 12.19
C SER A 416 20.66 10.19 13.28
N LEU A 417 19.43 10.67 13.45
CA LEU A 417 19.06 11.65 14.47
C LEU A 417 18.79 11.01 15.84
N LEU A 418 18.48 9.71 15.87
CA LEU A 418 18.26 8.96 17.10
C LEU A 418 19.59 8.60 17.79
N SER A 419 19.71 8.97 19.06
CA SER A 419 20.78 8.52 19.95
C SER A 419 20.67 7.02 20.24
N ASP A 420 21.77 6.42 20.70
CA ASP A 420 21.79 4.99 21.06
C ASP A 420 20.79 4.68 22.20
N ALA A 421 20.60 5.60 23.14
CA ALA A 421 19.65 5.46 24.24
C ALA A 421 18.19 5.51 23.75
N GLU A 422 17.87 6.36 22.77
CA GLU A 422 16.56 6.40 22.14
C GLU A 422 16.30 5.10 21.37
N LYS A 423 17.27 4.60 20.60
CA LYS A 423 17.17 3.30 19.91
C LYS A 423 16.93 2.15 20.89
N GLU A 424 17.69 2.08 21.98
CA GLU A 424 17.52 1.07 23.02
C GLU A 424 16.11 1.13 23.65
N SER A 425 15.59 2.34 23.91
CA SER A 425 14.23 2.53 24.41
C SER A 425 13.18 2.02 23.41
N ILE A 426 13.32 2.37 22.13
CA ILE A 426 12.42 1.95 21.06
C ILE A 426 12.40 0.42 20.94
N PHE A 427 13.56 -0.24 21.00
CA PHE A 427 13.66 -1.69 20.89
C PHE A 427 13.08 -2.41 22.12
N LYS A 428 13.20 -1.81 23.30
CA LYS A 428 12.56 -2.34 24.50
C LYS A 428 11.02 -2.30 24.39
N ASP A 429 10.47 -1.20 23.88
CA ASP A 429 9.03 -1.06 23.67
C ASP A 429 8.54 -1.97 22.54
N GLU A 430 9.32 -2.11 21.47
CA GLU A 430 9.13 -3.09 20.38
C GLU A 430 8.96 -4.51 20.94
N ASP A 431 9.95 -4.99 21.71
CA ASP A 431 9.96 -6.34 22.27
C ASP A 431 8.77 -6.57 23.21
N PHE A 432 8.42 -5.55 24.01
CA PHE A 432 7.31 -5.60 24.94
C PHE A 432 5.95 -5.68 24.25
N LEU A 433 5.70 -4.79 23.27
CA LEU A 433 4.43 -4.68 22.55
C LEU A 433 4.16 -5.91 21.66
N ASN A 434 5.20 -6.48 21.06
CA ASN A 434 5.09 -7.71 20.26
C ASN A 434 4.67 -8.93 21.10
N ASN A 435 4.78 -8.85 22.43
CA ASN A 435 4.39 -9.89 23.38
C ASN A 435 3.10 -9.58 24.15
N ILE A 436 2.39 -8.51 23.80
CA ILE A 436 1.00 -8.31 24.23
C ILE A 436 0.09 -8.73 23.08
N TYR A 437 -0.82 -9.67 23.32
CA TYR A 437 -1.74 -10.18 22.32
C TYR A 437 -3.17 -9.74 22.60
N ILE A 438 -3.91 -9.48 21.53
CA ILE A 438 -5.36 -9.34 21.56
C ILE A 438 -6.00 -10.58 20.95
N LYS A 439 -7.02 -11.13 21.63
CA LYS A 439 -7.88 -12.18 21.08
C LYS A 439 -9.34 -11.77 21.15
N ILE A 440 -10.10 -12.00 20.08
CA ILE A 440 -11.54 -11.69 20.03
C ILE A 440 -12.33 -12.92 19.63
N TYR A 441 -13.31 -13.28 20.45
CA TYR A 441 -14.21 -14.41 20.24
C TYR A 441 -15.63 -13.89 20.05
N PHE A 442 -16.24 -14.22 18.92
CA PHE A 442 -17.66 -13.95 18.68
C PHE A 442 -18.50 -15.18 18.96
N ASP A 443 -19.69 -14.95 19.50
CA ASP A 443 -20.78 -15.93 19.61
C ASP A 443 -20.40 -17.25 20.26
N LYS A 444 -19.55 -17.16 21.30
CA LYS A 444 -19.04 -18.28 22.11
C LYS A 444 -18.28 -19.31 21.28
N LYS A 445 -17.75 -18.94 20.11
CA LYS A 445 -16.80 -19.76 19.37
C LYS A 445 -15.61 -20.14 20.26
N GLU A 446 -15.16 -21.38 20.16
CA GLU A 446 -14.02 -21.89 20.94
C GLU A 446 -12.69 -21.28 20.48
N LYS A 447 -12.55 -21.09 19.17
CA LYS A 447 -11.39 -20.44 18.55
C LYS A 447 -11.65 -18.94 18.39
N PRO A 448 -10.65 -18.09 18.62
CA PRO A 448 -10.80 -16.66 18.38
C PRO A 448 -10.88 -16.39 16.87
N ASN A 449 -11.67 -15.40 16.50
CA ASN A 449 -11.67 -14.84 15.14
C ASN A 449 -10.49 -13.90 14.93
N VAL A 450 -10.06 -13.22 15.99
CA VAL A 450 -8.89 -12.33 15.98
C VAL A 450 -7.87 -12.88 16.97
N GLU A 451 -6.63 -13.09 16.55
CA GLU A 451 -5.50 -13.41 17.42
C GLU A 451 -4.22 -12.86 16.79
N ALA A 452 -3.62 -11.85 17.44
CA ALA A 452 -2.41 -11.20 16.95
C ALA A 452 -1.70 -10.42 18.06
N PRO A 453 -0.39 -10.12 17.92
CA PRO A 453 0.25 -9.06 18.68
C PRO A 453 -0.49 -7.74 18.51
N ILE A 454 -0.56 -6.92 19.56
CA ILE A 454 -1.24 -5.61 19.47
C ILE A 454 -0.54 -4.68 18.48
N SER A 455 0.77 -4.83 18.28
CA SER A 455 1.55 -4.05 17.31
C SER A 455 1.09 -4.28 15.88
N SER A 456 0.96 -5.55 15.48
CA SER A 456 0.41 -5.91 14.17
C SER A 456 -1.09 -5.57 14.11
N PHE A 457 -1.88 -5.87 15.14
CA PHE A 457 -3.34 -5.63 15.15
C PHE A 457 -3.71 -4.16 14.97
N PHE A 458 -3.00 -3.25 15.63
CA PHE A 458 -3.23 -1.81 15.51
C PHE A 458 -2.46 -1.16 14.34
N GLY A 459 -1.85 -1.94 13.46
CA GLY A 459 -1.39 -1.46 12.15
C GLY A 459 -0.05 -0.75 12.11
N PHE A 460 0.72 -0.72 13.21
CA PHE A 460 2.06 -0.11 13.24
C PHE A 460 3.22 -1.12 13.18
N GLY A 461 2.89 -2.42 13.18
CA GLY A 461 3.83 -3.50 12.87
C GLY A 461 4.91 -3.75 13.93
N ASN A 462 5.79 -4.70 13.63
CA ASN A 462 6.62 -5.36 14.65
C ASN A 462 7.94 -4.63 14.97
N PHE A 463 8.25 -3.50 14.33
CA PHE A 463 9.59 -2.86 14.39
C PHE A 463 9.62 -1.50 15.10
N GLY A 464 8.84 -1.41 16.17
CA GLY A 464 8.81 -0.28 17.10
C GLY A 464 7.52 0.54 17.00
N PRO A 465 7.16 1.28 18.06
CA PRO A 465 5.91 2.03 18.12
C PRO A 465 6.02 3.36 17.36
N TYR A 466 6.23 3.35 16.04
CA TYR A 466 6.24 4.59 15.26
C TYR A 466 4.83 5.06 14.96
N LYS A 467 4.63 6.38 14.99
CA LYS A 467 3.35 7.02 14.67
C LYS A 467 2.85 6.54 13.32
N THR A 468 1.66 5.95 13.32
CA THR A 468 1.03 5.37 12.14
C THR A 468 -0.42 5.80 12.11
N LEU A 469 -0.84 6.53 11.08
CA LEU A 469 -2.20 7.07 10.99
C LEU A 469 -2.88 6.65 9.69
N THR A 470 -3.42 5.42 9.65
CA THR A 470 -4.33 4.99 8.58
C THR A 470 -5.78 5.15 9.02
N LEU A 471 -6.72 5.03 8.09
CA LEU A 471 -8.13 5.24 8.35
C LEU A 471 -8.72 4.21 9.32
N MET A 472 -8.31 2.94 9.20
CA MET A 472 -8.94 1.84 9.94
C MET A 472 -8.12 1.37 11.13
N THR A 473 -6.81 1.56 11.12
CA THR A 473 -5.90 1.19 12.22
C THR A 473 -4.79 2.23 12.40
N GLY A 474 -4.23 2.33 13.60
CA GLY A 474 -3.03 3.14 13.80
C GLY A 474 -2.58 3.32 15.25
N LEU A 475 -1.52 4.10 15.38
CA LEU A 475 -0.89 4.56 16.61
C LEU A 475 -0.73 6.08 16.57
N LYS A 476 -1.45 6.77 17.46
CA LYS A 476 -1.39 8.22 17.63
C LYS A 476 -0.13 8.63 18.39
N GLU A 477 0.25 9.89 18.22
CA GLU A 477 1.43 10.48 18.86
C GLU A 477 1.45 10.30 20.39
N ASP A 478 0.28 10.36 21.02
CA ASP A 478 0.12 10.21 22.46
C ASP A 478 0.11 8.74 22.95
N GLY A 479 0.48 7.78 22.10
CA GLY A 479 0.48 6.35 22.41
C GLY A 479 -0.87 5.66 22.26
N THR A 480 -1.94 6.36 21.86
CA THR A 480 -3.25 5.73 21.66
C THR A 480 -3.26 4.89 20.39
N MET A 481 -3.44 3.59 20.55
CA MET A 481 -3.64 2.61 19.48
C MET A 481 -5.13 2.49 19.14
N TYR A 482 -5.49 2.34 17.87
CA TYR A 482 -6.90 2.26 17.45
C TYR A 482 -7.15 1.25 16.32
N CYS A 483 -8.34 0.65 16.36
CA CYS A 483 -8.91 -0.18 15.30
C CYS A 483 -10.39 0.18 15.14
N TYR A 484 -10.79 0.53 13.92
CA TYR A 484 -12.11 1.05 13.57
C TYR A 484 -12.88 0.12 12.61
N TYR A 485 -12.48 -1.14 12.43
CA TYR A 485 -13.28 -2.10 11.67
C TYR A 485 -14.59 -2.43 12.40
N PRO A 486 -15.75 -2.46 11.72
CA PRO A 486 -17.01 -2.92 12.32
C PRO A 486 -16.95 -4.43 12.59
N MET A 487 -17.36 -4.88 13.77
CA MET A 487 -17.31 -6.31 14.15
C MET A 487 -18.68 -6.76 14.66
N PRO A 488 -19.60 -7.19 13.78
CA PRO A 488 -20.94 -7.66 14.17
C PRO A 488 -20.90 -9.04 14.85
N PHE A 489 -21.82 -9.27 15.80
CA PHE A 489 -22.05 -10.53 16.50
C PHE A 489 -23.48 -10.63 17.04
N ILE A 490 -23.98 -11.85 17.30
CA ILE A 490 -25.40 -12.08 17.63
C ILE A 490 -25.72 -12.27 19.11
N SER A 491 -24.75 -12.69 19.91
CA SER A 491 -24.96 -13.13 21.29
C SER A 491 -23.93 -12.56 22.24
N ASP A 492 -22.65 -12.82 22.05
CA ASP A 492 -21.60 -12.41 22.97
C ASP A 492 -20.29 -12.14 22.22
N CYS A 493 -19.53 -11.14 22.67
CA CYS A 493 -18.17 -10.89 22.25
C CYS A 493 -17.27 -10.88 23.48
N ARG A 494 -16.21 -11.69 23.46
CA ARG A 494 -15.15 -11.71 24.48
C ARG A 494 -13.87 -11.17 23.86
N ILE A 495 -13.36 -10.07 24.39
CA ILE A 495 -12.04 -9.53 24.06
C ILE A 495 -11.09 -9.93 25.20
N GLU A 496 -10.00 -10.60 24.86
CA GLU A 496 -8.93 -11.00 25.77
C GLU A 496 -7.66 -10.22 25.43
N ILE A 497 -7.07 -9.55 26.43
CA ILE A 497 -5.73 -8.97 26.34
C ILE A 497 -4.79 -9.85 27.15
N GLU A 498 -3.83 -10.47 26.48
CA GLU A 498 -2.88 -11.43 27.04
C GLU A 498 -1.48 -10.83 27.08
N ASN A 499 -0.85 -10.81 28.25
CA ASN A 499 0.53 -10.43 28.41
C ASN A 499 1.41 -11.69 28.44
N ARG A 500 2.20 -11.89 27.40
CA ARG A 500 3.16 -13.00 27.29
C ARG A 500 4.56 -12.63 27.81
N ASN A 501 4.77 -11.38 28.20
CA ASN A 501 6.03 -10.92 28.79
C ASN A 501 6.26 -11.50 30.19
N LEU A 502 7.52 -11.41 30.62
CA LEU A 502 7.93 -11.64 32.02
C LEU A 502 7.80 -10.38 32.88
N SER A 503 7.55 -9.21 32.28
CA SER A 503 7.25 -7.94 32.92
C SER A 503 5.74 -7.65 32.89
N ALA A 504 5.28 -6.81 33.81
CA ALA A 504 3.89 -6.34 33.84
C ALA A 504 3.67 -5.22 32.81
N ALA A 505 2.42 -5.06 32.34
CA ALA A 505 1.95 -3.83 31.72
C ALA A 505 1.24 -3.00 32.80
N ASP A 506 1.91 -1.96 33.28
CA ASP A 506 1.35 -1.08 34.30
C ASP A 506 0.43 -0.05 33.63
N SER A 507 -0.85 -0.07 34.00
CA SER A 507 -1.87 0.87 33.49
C SER A 507 -2.15 0.75 31.98
N VAL A 508 -2.89 -0.28 31.63
CA VAL A 508 -3.56 -0.48 30.35
C VAL A 508 -4.95 0.16 30.41
N GLU A 509 -5.24 1.07 29.49
CA GLU A 509 -6.56 1.65 29.26
C GLU A 509 -7.13 1.10 27.96
N ILE A 510 -8.42 0.75 27.96
CA ILE A 510 -9.12 0.30 26.76
C ILE A 510 -10.52 0.89 26.70
N THR A 511 -10.90 1.35 25.51
CA THR A 511 -12.24 1.85 25.17
C THR A 511 -12.78 1.05 24.00
N VAL A 512 -13.91 0.38 24.21
CA VAL A 512 -14.62 -0.38 23.17
C VAL A 512 -15.92 0.34 22.83
N GLY A 513 -15.97 0.93 21.64
CA GLY A 513 -17.17 1.50 21.05
C GLY A 513 -18.05 0.40 20.46
N HIS A 514 -19.36 0.44 20.68
CA HIS A 514 -20.28 -0.55 20.16
C HIS A 514 -21.71 -0.02 20.00
N LYS A 515 -22.47 -0.57 19.04
CA LYS A 515 -23.88 -0.24 18.78
C LYS A 515 -24.73 -1.51 18.61
N PRO A 516 -26.07 -1.44 18.74
CA PRO A 516 -26.94 -2.55 18.33
C PRO A 516 -26.66 -2.97 16.88
N PHE A 517 -26.71 -4.27 16.60
CA PHE A 517 -26.60 -4.79 15.24
C PHE A 517 -27.99 -5.23 14.76
N GLU A 518 -28.45 -4.62 13.68
CA GLU A 518 -29.80 -4.85 13.14
C GLU A 518 -29.82 -5.84 11.97
N GLY A 519 -28.68 -6.12 11.33
CA GLY A 519 -28.56 -7.03 10.19
C GLY A 519 -28.69 -8.51 10.55
N ASP A 520 -28.73 -9.37 9.54
CA ASP A 520 -28.69 -10.83 9.68
C ASP A 520 -27.28 -11.35 9.42
N MET A 521 -26.71 -12.16 10.32
CA MET A 521 -25.33 -12.66 10.13
C MET A 521 -25.18 -13.57 8.91
N ASP A 522 -26.27 -14.07 8.32
CA ASP A 522 -26.22 -14.80 7.05
C ASP A 522 -25.76 -13.91 5.87
N ASP A 523 -25.94 -12.59 5.97
CA ASP A 523 -25.55 -11.60 4.96
C ASP A 523 -24.23 -10.87 5.31
N TYR A 524 -23.59 -11.22 6.43
CA TYR A 524 -22.40 -10.54 6.97
C TYR A 524 -21.28 -11.55 7.29
N GLY A 525 -20.05 -11.06 7.35
CA GLY A 525 -18.91 -11.82 7.85
C GLY A 525 -18.54 -11.42 9.28
N TYR A 526 -17.94 -12.35 10.01
CA TYR A 526 -17.23 -12.03 11.24
C TYR A 526 -15.89 -11.38 10.92
N PHE A 527 -15.59 -10.25 11.55
CA PHE A 527 -14.26 -9.67 11.47
C PHE A 527 -13.24 -10.66 12.03
N SER A 528 -12.24 -11.01 11.23
CA SER A 528 -11.26 -12.04 11.54
C SER A 528 -9.86 -11.56 11.16
N THR A 529 -8.85 -12.17 11.76
CA THR A 529 -7.45 -11.95 11.40
C THR A 529 -6.69 -13.24 11.21
N GLN A 530 -5.70 -13.24 10.31
CA GLN A 530 -4.73 -14.32 10.17
C GLN A 530 -3.33 -13.72 10.34
N TYR A 531 -2.64 -14.15 11.39
CA TYR A 531 -1.26 -13.74 11.69
C TYR A 531 -0.30 -14.88 11.37
N SER A 532 0.73 -14.59 10.58
CA SER A 532 1.80 -15.54 10.25
C SER A 532 3.16 -14.89 10.49
N GLU A 533 4.10 -15.69 10.97
CA GLU A 533 5.50 -15.28 11.16
C GLU A 533 6.44 -16.30 10.52
N TYR A 534 7.48 -15.79 9.87
CA TYR A 534 8.54 -16.57 9.25
C TYR A 534 9.85 -15.98 9.71
N ILE A 535 10.59 -16.74 10.52
CA ILE A 535 11.80 -16.23 11.18
C ILE A 535 13.01 -17.00 10.68
N SER A 536 13.97 -16.27 10.14
CA SER A 536 15.28 -16.79 9.71
C SER A 536 15.93 -17.60 10.83
N GLU A 537 16.64 -18.68 10.46
CA GLU A 537 17.30 -19.61 11.38
C GLU A 537 16.38 -20.39 12.33
N THR A 538 15.05 -20.35 12.11
CA THR A 538 14.08 -21.18 12.84
C THR A 538 13.41 -22.21 11.92
N ASP A 539 12.61 -23.12 12.48
CA ASP A 539 11.83 -24.08 11.71
C ASP A 539 10.77 -23.42 10.79
N SER A 540 10.42 -22.14 11.06
CA SER A 540 9.47 -21.35 10.28
C SER A 540 10.12 -20.54 9.15
N MET A 541 11.45 -20.61 8.98
CA MET A 541 12.15 -19.80 8.00
C MET A 541 11.67 -20.08 6.57
N LEU A 542 11.63 -19.03 5.74
CA LEU A 542 11.35 -19.14 4.32
C LEU A 542 12.55 -19.75 3.58
N ARG A 543 12.26 -20.72 2.70
CA ARG A 543 13.24 -21.37 1.84
C ARG A 543 13.10 -20.87 0.40
N PRO A 544 14.13 -21.00 -0.44
CA PRO A 544 14.02 -20.59 -1.83
C PRO A 544 12.81 -21.24 -2.51
N LYS A 545 12.02 -20.41 -3.20
CA LYS A 545 10.76 -20.73 -3.90
C LYS A 545 9.56 -21.02 -3.01
N GLU A 546 9.68 -20.86 -1.69
CA GLU A 546 8.51 -20.84 -0.81
C GLU A 546 7.87 -19.46 -0.87
N TYR A 547 6.56 -19.39 -0.72
CA TYR A 547 5.84 -18.12 -0.63
C TYR A 547 5.39 -17.95 0.81
N PHE A 548 5.44 -16.73 1.33
CA PHE A 548 4.79 -16.47 2.60
C PHE A 548 3.31 -16.19 2.39
N ASN A 549 2.51 -16.62 3.35
CA ASN A 549 1.06 -16.53 3.27
C ASN A 549 0.58 -15.17 3.76
N ILE A 550 -0.11 -14.42 2.91
CA ILE A 550 -0.87 -13.23 3.33
C ILE A 550 -2.22 -13.68 3.90
N LEU A 551 -3.02 -14.42 3.13
CA LEU A 551 -4.30 -14.96 3.58
C LEU A 551 -4.63 -16.25 2.83
N THR A 552 -4.79 -17.35 3.56
CA THR A 552 -5.39 -18.59 3.05
C THR A 552 -6.58 -18.99 3.91
N THR A 553 -7.76 -19.09 3.30
CA THR A 553 -8.98 -19.54 4.00
C THR A 553 -10.03 -20.08 3.03
N GLU A 554 -10.80 -21.06 3.49
CA GLU A 554 -12.03 -21.52 2.84
C GLU A 554 -13.24 -20.74 3.36
N GLY A 555 -14.35 -20.76 2.62
CA GLY A 555 -15.58 -20.04 2.96
C GLY A 555 -15.76 -18.77 2.14
N ALA A 556 -16.59 -17.85 2.61
CA ALA A 556 -16.88 -16.60 1.90
C ALA A 556 -16.47 -15.39 2.72
N GLY A 557 -16.17 -14.28 2.06
CA GLY A 557 -15.67 -13.10 2.73
C GLY A 557 -14.93 -12.14 1.82
N HIS A 558 -14.16 -11.26 2.45
CA HIS A 558 -13.30 -10.33 1.74
C HIS A 558 -12.16 -9.81 2.61
N LEU A 559 -10.96 -9.70 2.04
CA LEU A 559 -9.79 -9.07 2.65
C LEU A 559 -9.98 -7.55 2.67
N VAL A 560 -9.77 -6.93 3.83
CA VAL A 560 -9.97 -5.50 4.06
C VAL A 560 -8.73 -4.78 4.58
N GLY A 561 -7.65 -5.49 4.88
CA GLY A 561 -6.39 -4.86 5.26
C GLY A 561 -5.23 -5.82 5.37
N VAL A 562 -4.01 -5.30 5.30
CA VAL A 562 -2.76 -6.03 5.58
C VAL A 562 -1.80 -5.13 6.36
N THR A 563 -1.19 -5.66 7.41
CA THR A 563 0.00 -5.11 8.08
C THR A 563 1.15 -6.07 7.86
N LEU A 564 2.24 -5.61 7.26
CA LEU A 564 3.40 -6.44 6.91
C LEU A 564 4.67 -5.83 7.48
N SER A 565 5.46 -6.62 8.21
CA SER A 565 6.79 -6.24 8.69
C SER A 565 7.81 -7.19 8.08
N MET A 566 8.81 -6.66 7.37
CA MET A 566 9.84 -7.46 6.71
C MET A 566 11.25 -6.94 7.00
N THR A 567 12.19 -7.87 7.11
CA THR A 567 13.62 -7.55 7.20
C THR A 567 14.41 -8.05 6.00
N GLY A 568 15.58 -7.49 5.79
CA GLY A 568 16.62 -8.08 4.92
C GLY A 568 17.99 -7.49 5.21
N ASP A 569 19.04 -8.21 4.80
CA ASP A 569 20.41 -7.70 4.88
C ASP A 569 20.56 -6.41 4.05
N TYR A 570 21.04 -5.36 4.71
CA TYR A 570 21.22 -4.03 4.14
C TYR A 570 22.45 -3.92 3.22
N PHE A 571 23.49 -4.72 3.45
CA PHE A 571 24.86 -4.44 2.94
C PHE A 571 25.29 -5.23 1.70
N GLY A 572 24.35 -5.82 0.96
CA GLY A 572 24.60 -6.46 -0.33
C GLY A 572 24.71 -5.50 -1.52
N ASP A 573 24.98 -6.05 -2.70
CA ASP A 573 25.02 -5.35 -3.99
C ASP A 573 23.62 -4.84 -4.45
N THR A 574 22.52 -5.27 -3.80
CA THR A 574 21.13 -4.83 -4.04
C THR A 574 20.41 -4.57 -2.72
N SER A 575 20.62 -3.39 -2.14
CA SER A 575 20.00 -3.02 -0.86
C SER A 575 18.47 -3.11 -0.96
N ARG A 576 17.82 -3.73 0.03
CA ARG A 576 16.34 -3.87 0.15
C ARG A 576 15.63 -4.71 -0.92
N TYR A 577 16.35 -5.51 -1.71
CA TYR A 577 15.80 -6.50 -2.65
C TYR A 577 14.82 -7.51 -2.03
N TYR A 578 14.72 -7.58 -0.69
CA TYR A 578 13.69 -8.36 0.00
C TYR A 578 12.26 -7.82 -0.20
N LEU A 579 12.10 -6.61 -0.74
CA LEU A 579 10.81 -6.02 -1.09
C LEU A 579 10.40 -6.26 -2.55
N GLU A 580 11.22 -6.88 -3.40
CA GLU A 580 10.84 -7.14 -4.81
C GLU A 580 9.86 -8.31 -4.98
N GLY A 581 9.32 -8.86 -3.90
CA GLY A 581 8.50 -10.07 -4.00
C GLY A 581 7.07 -9.78 -4.43
N ASP A 582 6.61 -10.43 -5.50
CA ASP A 582 5.25 -10.30 -6.03
C ASP A 582 4.19 -10.96 -5.15
N GLU A 583 3.03 -10.32 -4.99
CA GLU A 583 1.82 -10.98 -4.52
C GLU A 583 1.16 -11.82 -5.62
N VAL A 584 0.63 -12.99 -5.28
CA VAL A 584 -0.11 -13.88 -6.18
C VAL A 584 -1.34 -14.40 -5.46
N GLY A 585 -2.51 -14.28 -6.10
CA GLY A 585 -3.77 -14.71 -5.50
C GLY A 585 -4.60 -15.63 -6.37
N TYR A 586 -5.10 -16.70 -5.77
CA TYR A 586 -6.05 -17.66 -6.33
C TYR A 586 -7.35 -17.55 -5.53
N ILE A 587 -8.44 -17.22 -6.23
CA ILE A 587 -9.72 -16.92 -5.59
C ILE A 587 -10.76 -17.86 -6.17
N ASP A 588 -11.65 -18.35 -5.30
CA ASP A 588 -12.83 -19.09 -5.70
C ASP A 588 -12.54 -20.40 -6.43
N GLY A 589 -11.46 -21.09 -6.05
CA GLY A 589 -10.99 -22.30 -6.74
C GLY A 589 -10.51 -22.08 -8.18
N LYS A 590 -10.34 -20.83 -8.64
CA LYS A 590 -9.66 -20.55 -9.92
C LYS A 590 -8.21 -21.04 -9.81
N MET A 591 -7.81 -21.86 -10.77
CA MET A 591 -6.44 -22.37 -10.83
C MET A 591 -5.47 -21.35 -11.45
N SER A 592 -5.97 -20.44 -12.29
CA SER A 592 -5.22 -19.28 -12.76
C SER A 592 -5.24 -18.17 -11.73
N HIS A 593 -4.16 -17.39 -11.64
CA HIS A 593 -4.14 -16.27 -10.70
C HIS A 593 -5.21 -15.23 -11.06
N THR A 594 -5.91 -14.75 -10.03
CA THR A 594 -6.88 -13.63 -10.09
C THR A 594 -6.19 -12.28 -9.85
N LEU A 595 -5.07 -12.32 -9.13
CA LEU A 595 -4.15 -11.21 -9.01
C LEU A 595 -2.71 -11.68 -9.04
N HIS A 596 -1.85 -10.85 -9.62
CA HIS A 596 -0.42 -11.04 -9.70
C HIS A 596 0.23 -9.66 -9.73
N GLY A 597 0.94 -9.29 -8.68
CA GLY A 597 1.58 -7.99 -8.51
C GLY A 597 2.89 -7.85 -9.25
N THR A 598 3.72 -6.92 -8.77
CA THR A 598 5.01 -6.55 -9.38
C THR A 598 6.10 -6.20 -8.36
N GLY A 599 5.79 -6.31 -7.07
CA GLY A 599 6.70 -5.98 -5.97
C GLY A 599 5.95 -5.83 -4.65
N THR A 600 6.64 -6.11 -3.54
CA THR A 600 6.07 -5.94 -2.20
C THR A 600 5.81 -4.47 -1.93
N GLU A 601 6.73 -3.55 -2.25
CA GLU A 601 6.47 -2.13 -2.08
C GLU A 601 5.31 -1.64 -2.97
N ASP A 602 5.16 -2.22 -4.16
CA ASP A 602 4.15 -1.88 -5.13
C ASP A 602 2.75 -2.22 -4.61
N PHE A 603 2.59 -3.39 -3.97
CA PHE A 603 1.35 -3.77 -3.28
C PHE A 603 0.94 -2.75 -2.21
N PHE A 604 1.92 -2.10 -1.56
CA PHE A 604 1.71 -1.04 -0.56
C PHE A 604 1.80 0.39 -1.13
N ASN A 605 1.74 0.52 -2.46
CA ASN A 605 1.76 1.77 -3.23
C ASN A 605 3.03 2.63 -3.09
N GLY A 606 4.12 2.01 -2.67
CA GLY A 606 5.46 2.54 -2.81
C GLY A 606 5.93 2.46 -4.26
N GLY A 607 7.24 2.47 -4.43
CA GLY A 607 7.94 2.10 -5.65
C GLY A 607 9.42 2.30 -5.38
N TRP A 608 10.28 1.58 -6.09
CA TRP A 608 11.73 1.70 -5.87
C TRP A 608 12.09 1.56 -4.40
N TYR A 609 11.55 0.53 -3.73
CA TYR A 609 11.84 0.28 -2.32
C TYR A 609 11.49 1.44 -1.38
N PHE A 610 10.48 2.27 -1.66
CA PHE A 610 10.19 3.47 -0.85
C PHE A 610 11.34 4.49 -0.84
N ASN A 611 11.88 4.81 -2.01
CA ASN A 611 12.99 5.76 -2.20
C ASN A 611 12.66 7.25 -1.89
N ASN A 612 11.60 7.61 -1.17
CA ASN A 612 11.47 8.96 -0.60
C ASN A 612 11.23 8.95 0.91
N GLY A 613 11.38 7.79 1.55
CA GLY A 613 11.32 7.69 2.99
C GLY A 613 10.12 6.91 3.50
N THR A 614 9.92 6.99 4.82
CA THR A 614 8.66 6.61 5.47
C THR A 614 7.55 7.59 5.12
N GLN A 615 6.34 7.08 5.00
CA GLN A 615 5.13 7.85 4.69
C GLN A 615 3.89 7.05 5.09
N VAL A 616 2.84 7.76 5.48
CA VAL A 616 1.55 7.15 5.81
C VAL A 616 0.43 8.05 5.31
N ASN A 617 -0.55 7.45 4.65
CA ASN A 617 -1.80 8.08 4.24
C ASN A 617 -2.98 7.23 4.79
N ALA A 618 -4.21 7.67 4.56
CA ALA A 618 -5.43 7.05 5.02
C ALA A 618 -5.58 5.58 4.62
N LEU A 619 -5.12 5.19 3.44
CA LEU A 619 -5.35 3.85 2.90
C LEU A 619 -4.10 2.97 2.87
N TYR A 620 -2.90 3.51 3.05
CA TYR A 620 -1.66 2.74 2.99
C TYR A 620 -0.45 3.53 3.53
N GLY A 621 0.70 2.86 3.64
CA GLY A 621 1.99 3.51 3.85
C GLY A 621 3.11 2.56 4.28
N ASN A 622 4.31 3.10 4.44
CA ASN A 622 5.42 2.49 5.16
C ASN A 622 5.74 3.32 6.42
N PRO A 623 5.06 3.07 7.55
CA PRO A 623 5.26 3.86 8.77
C PRO A 623 6.67 3.74 9.36
N VAL A 624 7.34 2.59 9.15
CA VAL A 624 8.63 2.30 9.78
C VAL A 624 9.66 1.94 8.72
N HIS A 625 10.82 2.57 8.85
CA HIS A 625 12.07 2.11 8.24
C HIS A 625 13.22 2.40 9.22
N ASN A 626 13.84 1.35 9.76
CA ASN A 626 14.93 1.47 10.71
C ASN A 626 15.86 0.25 10.67
N TYR A 627 16.87 0.26 11.54
CA TYR A 627 17.90 -0.76 11.60
C TYR A 627 18.03 -1.34 13.00
N ARG A 628 18.17 -2.66 13.11
CA ARG A 628 18.51 -3.35 14.36
C ARG A 628 19.37 -4.57 14.03
N ASP A 629 20.44 -4.77 14.80
CA ASP A 629 21.35 -5.92 14.65
C ASP A 629 21.89 -6.15 13.23
N GLY A 630 22.11 -5.05 12.48
CA GLY A 630 22.63 -5.08 11.11
C GLY A 630 21.61 -5.36 10.02
N MET A 631 20.33 -5.52 10.37
CA MET A 631 19.23 -5.75 9.42
C MET A 631 18.51 -4.46 9.06
N ASP A 632 18.16 -4.30 7.79
CA ASP A 632 17.18 -3.33 7.30
C ASP A 632 15.78 -3.83 7.64
N ARG A 633 14.91 -2.95 8.14
CA ARG A 633 13.59 -3.33 8.64
C ARG A 633 12.54 -2.35 8.13
N THR A 634 11.48 -2.87 7.52
CA THR A 634 10.38 -2.07 6.98
C THR A 634 9.04 -2.58 7.51
N VAL A 635 8.19 -1.67 7.98
CA VAL A 635 6.76 -1.96 8.21
C VAL A 635 5.96 -1.27 7.11
N MET A 636 4.98 -1.99 6.58
CA MET A 636 4.03 -1.54 5.57
C MET A 636 2.60 -1.86 6.02
N VAL A 637 1.66 -1.00 5.62
CA VAL A 637 0.24 -1.14 5.96
C VAL A 637 -0.61 -0.76 4.76
N ARG A 638 -1.71 -1.49 4.51
CA ARG A 638 -2.73 -1.16 3.51
C ARG A 638 -4.11 -1.46 4.08
N SER A 639 -5.01 -0.49 4.03
CA SER A 639 -6.44 -0.59 4.36
C SER A 639 -7.25 -0.66 3.07
N LEU A 640 -7.78 -1.84 2.74
CA LEU A 640 -8.56 -2.10 1.54
C LEU A 640 -10.05 -1.80 1.82
N VAL A 641 -10.38 -0.51 1.87
CA VAL A 641 -11.73 -0.04 2.26
C VAL A 641 -12.71 -0.14 1.09
N ALA A 642 -12.31 0.32 -0.09
CA ALA A 642 -13.13 0.30 -1.29
C ALA A 642 -12.67 -0.79 -2.28
N ASP A 643 -11.36 -1.05 -2.31
CA ASP A 643 -10.67 -2.04 -3.14
C ASP A 643 -10.52 -3.41 -2.44
N TYR A 644 -11.48 -3.80 -1.58
CA TYR A 644 -11.44 -5.09 -0.88
C TYR A 644 -11.36 -6.29 -1.85
N ILE A 645 -10.70 -7.37 -1.44
CA ILE A 645 -10.55 -8.58 -2.26
C ILE A 645 -11.60 -9.61 -1.86
N THR A 646 -12.61 -9.81 -2.71
CA THR A 646 -13.77 -10.69 -2.43
C THR A 646 -13.50 -12.15 -2.76
N PHE A 647 -14.01 -13.06 -1.93
CA PHE A 647 -14.02 -14.50 -2.19
C PHE A 647 -15.34 -15.13 -1.72
N ARG A 648 -15.82 -16.16 -2.43
CA ARG A 648 -17.10 -16.83 -2.16
C ARG A 648 -16.97 -18.31 -1.81
N ASP A 649 -15.85 -18.96 -2.12
CA ASP A 649 -15.54 -20.30 -1.58
C ASP A 649 -14.15 -20.44 -0.92
N GLY A 650 -13.26 -19.47 -1.18
CA GLY A 650 -11.97 -19.39 -0.52
C GLY A 650 -11.01 -18.47 -1.27
N ILE A 651 -9.90 -18.19 -0.61
CA ILE A 651 -8.79 -17.39 -1.13
C ILE A 651 -7.48 -18.04 -0.69
N GLU A 652 -6.52 -18.05 -1.59
CA GLU A 652 -5.10 -18.28 -1.33
C GLU A 652 -4.34 -17.07 -1.89
N LEU A 653 -3.93 -16.16 -1.02
CA LEU A 653 -3.11 -15.00 -1.34
C LEU A 653 -1.76 -15.15 -0.66
N VAL A 654 -0.72 -15.21 -1.48
CA VAL A 654 0.67 -15.45 -1.06
C VAL A 654 1.58 -14.39 -1.67
N MET A 655 2.81 -14.27 -1.17
CA MET A 655 3.80 -13.30 -1.65
C MET A 655 5.21 -13.89 -1.64
N GLU A 656 6.00 -13.52 -2.64
CA GLU A 656 7.42 -13.87 -2.72
C GLU A 656 8.27 -13.11 -1.69
N HIS A 657 9.42 -13.67 -1.33
CA HIS A 657 10.38 -12.98 -0.46
C HIS A 657 11.63 -12.59 -1.27
N GLY A 658 11.53 -11.41 -1.89
CA GLY A 658 12.47 -10.80 -2.84
C GLY A 658 12.34 -11.31 -4.27
N GLY A 659 12.91 -10.59 -5.23
CA GLY A 659 12.61 -10.73 -6.67
C GLY A 659 13.17 -11.96 -7.38
N ALA A 660 13.54 -13.00 -6.65
CA ALA A 660 13.81 -14.33 -7.19
C ALA A 660 13.23 -15.41 -6.25
N ASN A 661 12.35 -14.97 -5.36
CA ASN A 661 11.76 -15.70 -4.26
C ASN A 661 12.79 -16.52 -3.46
N ASN A 662 13.86 -15.87 -3.01
CA ASN A 662 15.03 -16.59 -2.48
C ASN A 662 15.73 -15.91 -1.29
N ARG A 663 15.13 -14.86 -0.71
CA ARG A 663 15.68 -14.16 0.46
C ARG A 663 15.43 -14.94 1.74
N THR A 664 16.31 -15.89 2.05
CA THR A 664 16.20 -16.73 3.25
C THR A 664 16.59 -16.01 4.54
N ASP A 665 17.16 -14.81 4.42
CA ASP A 665 17.55 -13.93 5.54
C ASP A 665 16.38 -13.07 6.05
N SER A 666 15.26 -13.03 5.31
CA SER A 666 14.10 -12.22 5.67
C SER A 666 13.32 -12.81 6.83
N ASN A 667 13.11 -12.00 7.87
CA ASN A 667 12.04 -12.21 8.84
C ASN A 667 10.79 -11.53 8.31
N VAL A 668 9.66 -12.24 8.31
CA VAL A 668 8.37 -11.75 7.81
C VAL A 668 7.31 -11.92 8.89
N TYR A 669 6.59 -10.85 9.19
CA TYR A 669 5.42 -10.85 10.07
C TYR A 669 4.27 -10.24 9.32
N VAL A 670 3.20 -11.00 9.10
CA VAL A 670 2.06 -10.57 8.30
C VAL A 670 0.77 -10.77 9.08
N LEU A 671 -0.06 -9.72 9.12
CA LEU A 671 -1.40 -9.77 9.63
C LEU A 671 -2.39 -9.34 8.55
N SER A 672 -3.29 -10.25 8.19
CA SER A 672 -4.42 -9.95 7.33
C SER A 672 -5.67 -9.67 8.15
N TYR A 673 -6.43 -8.63 7.77
CA TYR A 673 -7.75 -8.31 8.31
C TYR A 673 -8.80 -8.66 7.26
N TYR A 674 -9.81 -9.46 7.61
CA TYR A 674 -10.82 -9.90 6.65
C TYR A 674 -12.17 -10.14 7.33
N TYR A 675 -13.24 -10.07 6.55
CA TYR A 675 -14.54 -10.57 6.97
C TYR A 675 -14.70 -12.01 6.52
N HIS A 676 -15.23 -12.85 7.40
CA HIS A 676 -15.30 -14.29 7.16
C HIS A 676 -16.63 -14.90 7.52
N ASN A 677 -17.12 -15.74 6.62
CA ASN A 677 -18.20 -16.67 6.84
C ASN A 677 -17.69 -18.08 6.53
N ASP A 678 -17.78 -18.98 7.52
CA ASP A 678 -17.35 -20.38 7.41
C ASP A 678 -18.09 -21.12 6.28
N ARG A 679 -19.26 -20.64 5.86
CA ARG A 679 -20.04 -21.21 4.77
C ARG A 679 -19.70 -20.55 3.44
N ALA A 680 -19.16 -21.35 2.52
CA ALA A 680 -19.04 -20.99 1.11
C ALA A 680 -20.40 -20.58 0.51
N GLN A 681 -20.37 -19.49 -0.25
CA GLN A 681 -21.51 -18.92 -0.98
C GLN A 681 -21.48 -19.28 -2.47
N MET A 682 -20.38 -19.90 -2.93
CA MET A 682 -20.30 -20.55 -4.24
C MET A 682 -20.25 -22.07 -4.10
N LYS A 683 -20.88 -22.76 -5.05
CA LYS A 683 -20.88 -24.22 -5.16
C LYS A 683 -20.98 -24.63 -6.62
N GLU A 684 -20.13 -25.56 -7.05
CA GLU A 684 -20.25 -26.19 -8.36
C GLU A 684 -21.56 -27.00 -8.45
N THR A 685 -22.40 -26.68 -9.45
CA THR A 685 -23.66 -27.38 -9.70
C THR A 685 -23.59 -28.36 -10.87
N ASP A 686 -22.69 -28.12 -11.82
CA ASP A 686 -22.53 -28.92 -13.05
C ASP A 686 -21.20 -28.55 -13.73
N SER A 687 -20.64 -29.49 -14.50
CA SER A 687 -19.41 -29.28 -15.29
C SER A 687 -19.29 -30.31 -16.40
N PHE A 688 -18.66 -29.93 -17.52
CA PHE A 688 -18.44 -30.85 -18.64
C PHE A 688 -17.29 -30.42 -19.56
N SER A 689 -16.74 -31.39 -20.28
CA SER A 689 -15.74 -31.26 -21.32
C SER A 689 -16.41 -31.11 -22.68
N VAL A 690 -16.09 -30.02 -23.38
CA VAL A 690 -16.59 -29.73 -24.73
C VAL A 690 -16.04 -30.68 -25.82
N VAL A 691 -15.10 -31.56 -25.46
CA VAL A 691 -14.47 -32.53 -26.38
C VAL A 691 -14.75 -34.00 -26.02
N ASP A 692 -15.39 -34.28 -24.88
CA ASP A 692 -15.87 -35.63 -24.56
C ASP A 692 -17.23 -35.88 -25.22
N SER A 693 -17.32 -36.92 -26.05
CA SER A 693 -18.53 -37.19 -26.84
C SER A 693 -19.76 -37.55 -25.99
N ASN A 694 -19.58 -38.18 -24.82
CA ASN A 694 -20.71 -38.53 -23.97
C ASN A 694 -21.23 -37.30 -23.23
N GLU A 695 -20.31 -36.47 -22.74
CA GLU A 695 -20.63 -35.25 -22.03
C GLU A 695 -21.25 -34.19 -22.96
N VAL A 696 -20.73 -34.01 -24.17
CA VAL A 696 -21.30 -33.16 -25.22
C VAL A 696 -22.75 -33.54 -25.53
N ASN A 697 -23.05 -34.83 -25.65
CA ASN A 697 -24.42 -35.29 -25.87
C ASN A 697 -25.33 -35.05 -24.65
N THR A 698 -24.80 -35.22 -23.43
CA THR A 698 -25.56 -35.03 -22.18
C THR A 698 -25.93 -33.56 -21.96
N HIS A 699 -25.05 -32.63 -22.37
CA HIS A 699 -25.24 -31.19 -22.23
C HIS A 699 -25.83 -30.53 -23.48
N ASN A 700 -26.26 -31.32 -24.48
CA ASN A 700 -26.75 -30.81 -25.76
C ASN A 700 -25.81 -29.74 -26.37
N TYR A 701 -24.49 -29.96 -26.24
CA TYR A 701 -23.50 -29.01 -26.72
C TYR A 701 -23.48 -29.00 -28.25
N VAL A 702 -23.60 -27.81 -28.83
CA VAL A 702 -23.60 -27.53 -30.25
C VAL A 702 -22.55 -26.47 -30.54
N MET A 703 -21.64 -26.76 -31.46
CA MET A 703 -20.76 -25.78 -32.10
C MET A 703 -21.30 -25.51 -33.51
N SER A 704 -21.74 -24.28 -33.79
CA SER A 704 -22.41 -23.95 -35.06
C SER A 704 -21.48 -24.03 -36.27
N SER A 705 -20.26 -23.52 -36.09
CA SER A 705 -19.15 -23.61 -37.04
C SER A 705 -17.84 -23.46 -36.26
N GLY A 706 -16.78 -24.13 -36.71
CA GLY A 706 -15.53 -24.21 -35.96
C GLY A 706 -14.78 -25.51 -36.24
N GLU A 707 -13.76 -25.78 -35.44
CA GLU A 707 -12.98 -26.99 -35.50
C GLU A 707 -12.39 -27.34 -34.11
N THR A 708 -12.19 -28.62 -33.86
CA THR A 708 -11.52 -29.08 -32.64
C THR A 708 -10.01 -29.14 -32.91
N LEU A 709 -9.24 -28.38 -32.14
CA LEU A 709 -7.79 -28.24 -32.29
C LEU A 709 -7.05 -28.84 -31.10
N PRO A 710 -5.95 -29.58 -31.31
CA PRO A 710 -5.05 -29.95 -30.23
C PRO A 710 -4.31 -28.70 -29.74
N PHE A 711 -4.21 -28.55 -28.42
CA PHE A 711 -3.43 -27.51 -27.78
C PHE A 711 -2.52 -28.12 -26.73
N THR A 712 -1.32 -27.57 -26.60
CA THR A 712 -0.42 -27.87 -25.50
C THR A 712 0.07 -26.55 -24.91
N GLY A 713 -0.19 -26.36 -23.62
CA GLY A 713 0.21 -25.16 -22.92
C GLY A 713 0.33 -25.38 -21.42
N THR A 714 0.74 -24.35 -20.70
CA THR A 714 0.91 -24.36 -19.24
C THR A 714 -0.15 -23.48 -18.61
N LEU A 715 -0.63 -23.85 -17.43
CA LEU A 715 -1.52 -22.98 -16.67
C LEU A 715 -0.83 -21.64 -16.38
N GLU A 716 -1.55 -20.54 -16.60
CA GLU A 716 -1.16 -19.22 -16.14
C GLU A 716 -1.28 -19.17 -14.60
N ALA A 717 -0.26 -19.69 -13.93
CA ALA A 717 -0.15 -19.76 -12.48
C ALA A 717 1.32 -19.95 -12.07
N LEU A 718 1.77 -19.24 -11.05
CA LEU A 718 3.11 -19.41 -10.48
C LEU A 718 3.23 -20.65 -9.59
N TYR A 719 2.24 -20.87 -8.73
CA TYR A 719 2.22 -21.94 -7.74
C TYR A 719 1.68 -23.26 -8.31
N SER A 720 0.70 -23.17 -9.20
CA SER A 720 -0.01 -24.32 -9.77
C SER A 720 0.49 -24.73 -11.16
N LYS A 721 1.76 -24.45 -11.52
CA LYS A 721 2.32 -24.74 -12.86
C LYS A 721 2.00 -26.19 -13.28
N ARG A 722 1.03 -26.31 -14.18
CA ARG A 722 0.51 -27.58 -14.72
C ARG A 722 0.53 -27.49 -16.23
N SER A 723 1.10 -28.50 -16.88
CA SER A 723 1.01 -28.62 -18.34
C SER A 723 -0.28 -29.31 -18.73
N TYR A 724 -0.95 -28.77 -19.73
CA TYR A 724 -2.17 -29.30 -20.33
C TYR A 724 -1.86 -29.69 -21.77
N SER A 725 -2.22 -30.92 -22.12
CA SER A 725 -2.27 -31.37 -23.51
C SER A 725 -3.68 -31.89 -23.74
N THR A 726 -4.52 -31.06 -24.35
CA THR A 726 -5.95 -31.31 -24.53
C THR A 726 -6.42 -30.78 -25.87
N ASN A 727 -7.63 -31.16 -26.26
CA ASN A 727 -8.30 -30.56 -27.42
C ASN A 727 -9.21 -29.42 -26.95
N PHE A 728 -9.23 -28.33 -27.71
CA PHE A 728 -10.18 -27.22 -27.55
C PHE A 728 -11.08 -27.12 -28.78
N ASN A 729 -12.26 -26.55 -28.61
CA ASN A 729 -13.13 -26.20 -29.73
C ASN A 729 -12.89 -24.73 -30.09
N TYR A 730 -12.29 -24.48 -31.24
CA TYR A 730 -12.21 -23.15 -31.84
C TYR A 730 -13.53 -22.85 -32.52
N VAL A 731 -14.29 -21.92 -31.97
CA VAL A 731 -15.65 -21.61 -32.41
C VAL A 731 -15.62 -20.41 -33.37
N LYS A 732 -16.39 -20.45 -34.46
CA LYS A 732 -16.42 -19.37 -35.47
C LYS A 732 -17.66 -18.48 -35.41
N ASP A 733 -18.79 -18.98 -34.90
CA ASP A 733 -20.04 -18.23 -34.85
C ASP A 733 -20.70 -18.34 -33.46
N TYR A 734 -21.14 -19.52 -33.04
CA TYR A 734 -21.57 -19.70 -31.65
C TYR A 734 -21.37 -21.13 -31.15
N SER A 735 -21.26 -21.25 -29.83
CA SER A 735 -21.48 -22.48 -29.09
C SER A 735 -22.73 -22.36 -28.23
N GLN A 736 -23.42 -23.49 -27.99
CA GLN A 736 -24.61 -23.55 -27.16
C GLN A 736 -24.62 -24.85 -26.39
N PHE A 737 -25.04 -24.83 -25.13
CA PHE A 737 -25.15 -26.01 -24.27
C PHE A 737 -26.18 -25.77 -23.17
N GLU A 738 -26.63 -26.85 -22.53
CA GLU A 738 -27.50 -26.79 -21.37
C GLU A 738 -26.74 -27.21 -20.11
N ILE A 739 -26.97 -26.50 -19.01
CA ILE A 739 -26.30 -26.75 -17.73
C ILE A 739 -27.31 -26.76 -16.58
N THR A 740 -27.07 -27.62 -15.60
CA THR A 740 -27.88 -27.78 -14.38
C THR A 740 -27.48 -26.75 -13.35
N ILE A 741 -28.45 -26.13 -12.68
CA ILE A 741 -28.23 -25.12 -11.65
C ILE A 741 -29.17 -25.38 -10.45
N ASP A 742 -28.85 -24.79 -9.31
CA ASP A 742 -29.72 -24.84 -8.13
C ASP A 742 -30.86 -23.82 -8.27
N SER A 743 -32.14 -24.20 -8.14
CA SER A 743 -33.26 -23.25 -8.25
C SER A 743 -33.30 -22.18 -7.17
N SER A 744 -32.60 -22.37 -6.06
CA SER A 744 -32.45 -21.38 -4.98
C SER A 744 -31.27 -20.43 -5.18
N ASN A 745 -30.56 -20.50 -6.32
CA ASN A 745 -29.42 -19.64 -6.63
C ASN A 745 -29.76 -18.14 -6.54
N LYS A 746 -28.74 -17.35 -6.20
CA LYS A 746 -28.77 -15.87 -6.21
C LYS A 746 -27.99 -15.30 -7.41
N GLY A 747 -27.85 -16.08 -8.48
CA GLY A 747 -26.92 -15.84 -9.59
C GLY A 747 -26.07 -17.09 -9.86
N VAL A 748 -25.41 -17.11 -11.01
CA VAL A 748 -24.58 -18.24 -11.46
C VAL A 748 -23.24 -17.72 -11.97
N ILE A 749 -22.13 -18.25 -11.48
CA ILE A 749 -20.81 -18.05 -12.08
C ILE A 749 -20.65 -19.08 -13.20
N LEU A 750 -20.47 -18.60 -14.43
CA LEU A 750 -20.05 -19.42 -15.55
C LEU A 750 -18.53 -19.34 -15.66
N ARG A 751 -17.86 -20.49 -15.54
CA ARG A 751 -16.41 -20.61 -15.56
C ARG A 751 -15.95 -21.36 -16.80
N ARG A 752 -14.98 -20.81 -17.54
CA ARG A 752 -14.38 -21.46 -18.71
C ARG A 752 -12.90 -21.71 -18.52
N PHE A 753 -12.41 -22.76 -19.17
CA PHE A 753 -10.99 -23.01 -19.36
C PHE A 753 -10.65 -22.75 -20.82
N MET A 754 -9.75 -21.82 -21.09
CA MET A 754 -9.47 -21.33 -22.44
C MET A 754 -7.98 -21.28 -22.77
N ASP A 755 -7.70 -21.31 -24.07
CA ASP A 755 -6.38 -21.02 -24.64
C ASP A 755 -6.15 -19.50 -24.55
N ALA A 756 -5.22 -19.07 -23.70
CA ALA A 756 -4.89 -17.65 -23.52
C ALA A 756 -3.95 -17.12 -24.61
N SER A 757 -3.52 -17.93 -25.58
CA SER A 757 -2.69 -17.49 -26.70
C SER A 757 -3.48 -16.80 -27.82
N LEU A 758 -4.80 -16.99 -27.86
CA LEU A 758 -5.68 -16.29 -28.79
C LEU A 758 -6.09 -14.93 -28.23
N LEU A 759 -5.66 -13.86 -28.91
CA LEU A 759 -5.95 -12.48 -28.54
C LEU A 759 -7.44 -12.13 -28.74
N GLU A 760 -7.95 -11.24 -27.90
CA GLU A 760 -9.25 -10.57 -28.05
C GLU A 760 -10.47 -11.49 -28.13
N GLN A 761 -10.47 -12.58 -27.36
CA GLN A 761 -11.60 -13.49 -27.29
C GLN A 761 -12.82 -12.82 -26.68
N ALA A 762 -13.94 -12.79 -27.39
CA ALA A 762 -15.16 -12.17 -26.88
C ALA A 762 -16.42 -12.87 -27.39
N ALA A 763 -17.40 -13.03 -26.50
CA ALA A 763 -18.70 -13.60 -26.83
C ALA A 763 -19.84 -12.82 -26.18
N LEU A 764 -20.94 -12.69 -26.91
CA LEU A 764 -22.22 -12.25 -26.38
C LEU A 764 -22.91 -13.45 -25.72
N VAL A 765 -23.21 -13.33 -24.44
CA VAL A 765 -23.78 -14.39 -23.60
C VAL A 765 -25.30 -14.30 -23.62
N TYR A 766 -25.94 -15.43 -23.90
CA TYR A 766 -27.39 -15.60 -23.81
C TYR A 766 -27.76 -16.71 -22.82
N VAL A 767 -28.82 -16.49 -22.04
CA VAL A 767 -29.43 -17.48 -21.13
C VAL A 767 -30.89 -17.67 -21.54
N ASP A 768 -31.25 -18.89 -21.93
CA ASP A 768 -32.59 -19.24 -22.45
C ASP A 768 -33.08 -18.28 -23.55
N GLY A 769 -32.16 -17.86 -24.42
CA GLY A 769 -32.41 -16.94 -25.54
C GLY A 769 -32.49 -15.46 -25.17
N GLN A 770 -32.34 -15.09 -23.90
CA GLN A 770 -32.24 -13.70 -23.45
C GLN A 770 -30.78 -13.26 -23.39
N GLU A 771 -30.48 -12.07 -23.90
CA GLU A 771 -29.14 -11.49 -23.84
C GLU A 771 -28.80 -11.06 -22.40
N VAL A 772 -27.63 -11.48 -21.93
CA VAL A 772 -27.11 -11.16 -20.59
C VAL A 772 -26.08 -10.03 -20.69
N GLY A 773 -25.08 -10.17 -21.55
CA GLY A 773 -24.01 -9.20 -21.72
C GLY A 773 -22.83 -9.78 -22.50
N ILE A 774 -21.74 -9.02 -22.57
CA ILE A 774 -20.52 -9.43 -23.25
C ILE A 774 -19.58 -10.06 -22.23
N TRP A 775 -19.01 -11.21 -22.57
CA TRP A 775 -17.87 -11.80 -21.88
C TRP A 775 -16.66 -11.66 -22.78
N ASN A 776 -15.70 -10.82 -22.39
CA ASN A 776 -14.48 -10.59 -23.14
C ASN A 776 -13.25 -10.87 -22.28
N GLU A 777 -12.26 -11.51 -22.90
CA GLU A 777 -10.87 -11.48 -22.49
C GLU A 777 -10.09 -10.77 -23.59
N ARG A 778 -9.55 -9.61 -23.27
CA ARG A 778 -8.77 -8.78 -24.20
C ARG A 778 -7.34 -8.55 -23.71
N GLN A 779 -6.93 -9.26 -22.67
CA GLN A 779 -5.56 -9.30 -22.23
C GLN A 779 -4.67 -9.90 -23.31
N ARG A 780 -3.42 -9.45 -23.30
CA ARG A 780 -2.40 -9.89 -24.25
C ARG A 780 -2.03 -11.33 -23.97
N ALA A 781 -1.93 -12.08 -25.05
CA ALA A 781 -1.54 -13.46 -25.10
C ALA A 781 -0.22 -13.65 -24.37
N ALA A 782 -0.17 -14.66 -23.51
CA ALA A 782 1.08 -15.28 -23.15
C ALA A 782 1.13 -16.56 -24.00
N LEU A 783 2.09 -16.67 -24.92
CA LEU A 783 2.16 -17.82 -25.82
C LEU A 783 2.24 -19.13 -25.03
N GLY A 784 1.33 -20.05 -25.36
CA GLY A 784 1.32 -21.38 -24.74
C GLY A 784 0.77 -21.41 -23.32
N PHE A 785 -0.05 -20.43 -22.91
CA PHE A 785 -0.77 -20.49 -21.63
C PHE A 785 -2.26 -20.86 -21.78
N VAL A 786 -2.80 -21.50 -20.74
CA VAL A 786 -4.23 -21.73 -20.54
C VAL A 786 -4.71 -21.00 -19.29
N ARG A 787 -5.93 -20.48 -19.34
CA ARG A 787 -6.51 -19.67 -18.26
C ARG A 787 -7.91 -20.11 -17.87
N TRP A 788 -8.20 -19.99 -16.57
CA TRP A 788 -9.56 -20.07 -16.02
C TRP A 788 -10.16 -18.66 -15.90
N GLU A 789 -11.37 -18.48 -16.41
CA GLU A 789 -12.08 -17.20 -16.36
C GLU A 789 -13.52 -17.37 -15.89
N ASP A 790 -14.02 -16.36 -15.19
CA ASP A 790 -15.36 -16.30 -14.63
C ASP A 790 -16.21 -15.22 -15.27
N TYR A 791 -17.50 -15.52 -15.41
CA TYR A 791 -18.53 -14.59 -15.82
C TYR A 791 -19.76 -14.70 -14.92
N PHE A 792 -20.20 -13.58 -14.34
CA PHE A 792 -21.35 -13.55 -13.44
C PHE A 792 -22.66 -13.40 -14.22
N ILE A 793 -23.53 -14.42 -14.16
CA ILE A 793 -24.89 -14.38 -14.68
C ILE A 793 -25.85 -13.97 -13.54
N PRO A 794 -26.57 -12.84 -13.68
CA PRO A 794 -27.49 -12.36 -12.65
C PRO A 794 -28.67 -13.29 -12.35
N ALA A 795 -29.14 -13.26 -11.10
CA ALA A 795 -30.29 -14.03 -10.62
C ALA A 795 -31.54 -13.87 -11.48
N LYS A 796 -31.79 -12.69 -12.07
CA LYS A 796 -32.98 -12.48 -12.93
C LYS A 796 -33.06 -13.43 -14.13
N TYR A 797 -31.92 -13.98 -14.57
CA TYR A 797 -31.86 -14.94 -15.67
C TYR A 797 -31.94 -16.41 -15.20
N THR A 798 -31.66 -16.69 -13.92
CA THR A 798 -31.39 -18.06 -13.42
C THR A 798 -32.27 -18.49 -12.26
N GLN A 799 -32.85 -17.55 -11.50
CA GLN A 799 -33.59 -17.83 -10.27
C GLN A 799 -34.84 -18.69 -10.54
N GLY A 800 -35.07 -19.70 -9.68
CA GLY A 800 -36.20 -20.61 -9.78
C GLY A 800 -36.07 -21.68 -10.88
N LYS A 801 -35.00 -21.67 -11.67
CA LYS A 801 -34.72 -22.67 -12.71
C LYS A 801 -33.76 -23.73 -12.17
N ASN A 802 -33.93 -24.98 -12.61
CA ASN A 802 -32.98 -26.07 -12.29
C ASN A 802 -32.04 -26.39 -13.46
N LYS A 803 -32.27 -25.78 -14.62
CA LYS A 803 -31.53 -25.99 -15.86
C LYS A 803 -31.71 -24.77 -16.75
N ILE A 804 -30.64 -24.36 -17.42
CA ILE A 804 -30.62 -23.23 -18.36
C ILE A 804 -29.87 -23.61 -19.63
N THR A 805 -30.23 -22.96 -20.74
CA THR A 805 -29.48 -23.03 -22.00
C THR A 805 -28.56 -21.82 -22.11
N ILE A 806 -27.25 -22.05 -22.15
CA ILE A 806 -26.24 -21.03 -22.43
C ILE A 806 -25.93 -21.03 -23.93
N LYS A 807 -25.93 -19.84 -24.54
CA LYS A 807 -25.37 -19.64 -25.88
C LYS A 807 -24.31 -18.54 -25.83
N LEU A 808 -23.11 -18.88 -26.30
CA LEU A 808 -21.98 -17.97 -26.46
C LEU A 808 -21.84 -17.66 -27.94
N LYS A 809 -22.22 -16.44 -28.34
CA LYS A 809 -22.11 -15.99 -29.74
C LYS A 809 -20.88 -15.12 -29.90
N ASN A 810 -19.94 -15.55 -30.74
CA ASN A 810 -18.68 -14.87 -30.92
C ASN A 810 -18.88 -13.45 -31.46
N LEU A 811 -18.09 -12.53 -30.92
CA LEU A 811 -17.90 -11.22 -31.49
C LEU A 811 -16.69 -11.29 -32.43
N MET A 812 -16.82 -10.66 -33.59
CA MET A 812 -15.72 -10.56 -34.55
C MET A 812 -14.73 -9.52 -34.04
N ASN A 813 -13.44 -9.79 -34.17
CA ASN A 813 -12.41 -8.78 -33.90
C ASN A 813 -12.42 -7.66 -34.97
N GLU A 814 -11.61 -6.62 -34.78
CA GLU A 814 -11.54 -5.47 -35.71
C GLU A 814 -11.16 -5.87 -37.15
N ASP A 815 -10.47 -7.01 -37.32
CA ASP A 815 -10.09 -7.59 -38.62
C ASP A 815 -11.16 -8.49 -39.24
N GLY A 816 -12.31 -8.66 -38.59
CA GLY A 816 -13.40 -9.51 -39.08
C GLY A 816 -13.12 -11.01 -38.96
N ASN A 817 -12.21 -11.42 -38.07
CA ASN A 817 -11.99 -12.82 -37.71
C ASN A 817 -12.77 -13.17 -36.44
N SER A 818 -13.26 -14.42 -36.37
CA SER A 818 -13.81 -14.95 -35.12
C SER A 818 -12.68 -15.30 -34.17
N VAL A 819 -12.79 -14.89 -32.91
CA VAL A 819 -11.86 -15.26 -31.84
C VAL A 819 -12.70 -15.71 -30.63
N ALA A 820 -12.91 -17.02 -30.53
CA ALA A 820 -13.37 -17.69 -29.31
C ALA A 820 -13.01 -19.17 -29.32
#